data_AF-A0A5N6PWT8-F1
#
_entry.id   AF-A0A5N6PWT8-F1
#
_cell.length_a   1.000
_cell.length_b   1.000
_cell.length_c   1.000
_cell.angle_alpha   90.00
_cell.angle_beta   90.00
_cell.angle_gamma   90.00
#
_symmetry.space_group_name_H-M   'P 1'
#
loop_
_entity.id
_entity.type
_entity.pdbx_description
1 polymer ?
#
loop_
_entity_poly.entity_id
_entity_poly.type
_entity_poly.pdbx_seq_one_letter_code
_entity_poly.pdbx_strand_id
1 'polypeptide(L)'
;MGVKGRFAHLNGGGRPSGDGGWDCDGDQPLLPLLSSRSESENKSGRGDNPRPKKSPPPSDTTIQRHSKNALPRLTAGDLAAVGHEEFLLISPQPPTSRFQAMPSRFQAVALVSSPVCPNAVAWSDENLVAVASGHCVTIVNPANPFGPRGLITIPDTKAFPVGLIPKQDLASDCMLPTCLSRDVRPCGRSISWSPLGLSPNAGYDPNYGLTFREEVFSFYLFLYRCLLAVCTTKGVVKVYRSPFCEFSAEWVEVMDISEMLHTYFAKTRYGEVHVPTPDNCQVSQVGLKQGGIGNRANNLPLISAEQYACRSAMLSSLVVAWSPMLDNKSGRSCCILAIGSKSGKISFWRVHEPQCYSITHGSNPLPVASLIGFIQAHNSWITALSFSMFVSDESPQLLLSTGSSDGSVKIWWGCIDDLLKSTEDVHASFSLLEEVINVGSGPSSVLSLLVPDTLPRKIILAVGKGSGSLEIVTYDISIRKFDVSGSHYAHDQVVTGLAWAYDGQCLYSCSQDNSLHSWIIKGDLLHEVPLPSNILGVKMSTDVPNVSDACFGIAVSPASLAIAVVRSFDVNLLNQMYEARSLKAVVEFFWIGGQMLQDDNEHDDENFPGFPNRDLVNWGRNILWSLNQHEQYLDKPLVVWDIIAALSAFMKSEVNYVEQILVMWLMTSVGLVCDPSLESVLPHVYRYLSDLTSRQLHLFNVIIRHVILREAKLNGERQRSEREELKLWTKLLEMSEKDIQERLVGCSLSATLKGNWRHIGMAQMRLWVAKNDDKVKDYVKFLSSEAEKTESRCVAEAEEECCSFCSAGVPFEDTEIAYCQGAERHKLARCAVSMTVCPLSPLWFCVSCNRWVSNLAPVTLFKLLRYPLPGHKNVQKGEIAKPFCPFCGILLQRLQPEFLLSTLPV
;
A
#
# COMPACT_ATOMS: atom_id res chain seq x y z
N MET A 1 -7.91 -46.97 25.60
CA MET A 1 -8.73 -46.64 26.79
C MET A 1 -9.10 -45.16 26.67
N GLY A 2 -10.35 -44.67 26.78
CA GLY A 2 -11.66 -45.33 26.85
C GLY A 2 -12.63 -44.56 27.77
N VAL A 3 -13.93 -44.45 27.38
CA VAL A 3 -15.08 -43.92 28.21
C VAL A 3 -15.00 -42.39 28.48
N LYS A 4 -16.02 -41.51 28.43
CA LYS A 4 -17.44 -41.40 27.94
C LYS A 4 -17.69 -39.87 27.78
N GLY A 5 -18.68 -39.32 27.06
CA GLY A 5 -19.87 -39.92 26.46
C GLY A 5 -21.16 -39.68 27.29
N ARG A 6 -21.75 -38.47 27.24
CA ARG A 6 -23.10 -38.20 27.78
C ARG A 6 -23.80 -37.00 27.11
N PHE A 7 -24.86 -37.30 26.34
CA PHE A 7 -25.94 -36.37 26.03
C PHE A 7 -26.91 -36.26 27.23
N ALA A 8 -27.69 -35.18 27.30
CA ALA A 8 -28.91 -35.10 28.09
C ALA A 8 -29.95 -34.19 27.40
N HIS A 9 -30.95 -34.79 26.76
CA HIS A 9 -32.22 -34.12 26.45
C HIS A 9 -33.16 -34.24 27.65
N LEU A 10 -33.98 -33.21 27.91
CA LEU A 10 -35.32 -33.38 28.47
C LEU A 10 -36.21 -32.18 28.07
N ASN A 11 -37.52 -32.40 28.04
CA ASN A 11 -38.51 -31.47 27.48
C ASN A 11 -39.29 -30.71 28.54
N GLY A 12 -39.89 -29.58 28.14
CA GLY A 12 -40.91 -28.84 28.88
C GLY A 12 -40.51 -27.39 29.16
N GLY A 13 -41.37 -26.39 28.97
CA GLY A 13 -42.74 -26.42 28.44
C GLY A 13 -43.59 -25.31 29.05
N GLY A 14 -43.93 -24.27 28.29
CA GLY A 14 -44.79 -23.18 28.77
C GLY A 14 -44.92 -22.02 27.78
N ARG A 15 -46.13 -21.82 27.25
CA ARG A 15 -46.61 -20.51 26.77
C ARG A 15 -47.38 -19.84 27.93
N PRO A 16 -47.43 -18.50 27.96
CA PRO A 16 -48.61 -17.81 27.41
C PRO A 16 -48.24 -16.91 26.23
N SER A 17 -49.05 -16.60 25.21
CA SER A 17 -50.51 -16.46 25.06
C SER A 17 -51.10 -15.22 25.76
N GLY A 18 -51.02 -14.08 25.08
CA GLY A 18 -51.70 -12.83 25.44
C GLY A 18 -52.03 -12.06 24.17
N ASP A 19 -53.25 -12.24 23.67
CA ASP A 19 -53.77 -11.52 22.50
C ASP A 19 -54.34 -10.16 22.89
N GLY A 20 -54.38 -9.24 21.92
CA GLY A 20 -54.85 -7.87 22.05
C GLY A 20 -53.85 -6.89 21.43
N GLY A 21 -54.26 -5.93 20.61
CA GLY A 21 -55.60 -5.62 20.10
C GLY A 21 -55.44 -4.48 19.09
N TRP A 22 -56.28 -4.41 18.08
CA TRP A 22 -56.19 -3.33 17.08
C TRP A 22 -56.81 -2.05 17.66
N ASP A 23 -56.25 -0.91 17.30
CA ASP A 23 -57.04 0.27 16.97
C ASP A 23 -56.25 1.18 16.01
N CYS A 24 -56.98 1.94 15.18
CA CYS A 24 -56.40 2.81 14.16
C CYS A 24 -57.07 4.19 14.18
N ASP A 25 -56.40 5.14 14.82
CA ASP A 25 -56.56 6.59 14.61
C ASP A 25 -55.14 7.19 14.48
N GLY A 26 -54.89 8.25 13.72
CA GLY A 26 -55.83 9.08 12.98
C GLY A 26 -55.81 10.53 13.46
N ASP A 27 -54.79 11.31 13.09
CA ASP A 27 -54.94 12.77 12.97
C ASP A 27 -53.83 13.48 12.18
N GLN A 28 -54.16 14.65 11.64
CA GLN A 28 -53.21 15.63 11.09
C GLN A 28 -53.11 16.85 12.03
N PRO A 29 -52.01 17.60 11.97
CA PRO A 29 -52.14 18.99 11.49
C PRO A 29 -51.14 19.27 10.34
N LEU A 30 -51.52 19.87 9.21
CA LEU A 30 -52.02 21.24 9.02
C LEU A 30 -50.99 22.34 9.34
N LEU A 31 -50.46 22.93 8.27
CA LEU A 31 -49.74 24.22 8.26
C LEU A 31 -50.68 25.39 8.57
N PRO A 32 -50.18 26.46 9.21
CA PRO A 32 -50.67 27.82 8.98
C PRO A 32 -49.83 28.56 7.91
N LEU A 33 -50.51 29.35 7.07
CA LEU A 33 -49.93 30.25 6.06
C LEU A 33 -49.64 31.64 6.67
N LEU A 34 -48.93 32.49 5.88
CA LEU A 34 -49.18 33.93 5.59
C LEU A 34 -47.86 34.76 5.53
N SER A 35 -47.70 35.86 4.76
CA SER A 35 -48.15 36.20 3.38
C SER A 35 -47.70 37.61 2.95
N SER A 36 -47.14 37.76 1.74
CA SER A 36 -47.15 38.99 0.90
C SER A 36 -46.59 38.63 -0.49
N ARG A 37 -47.28 38.76 -1.65
CA ARG A 37 -47.81 39.95 -2.37
C ARG A 37 -46.75 41.01 -2.63
N SER A 38 -46.63 41.62 -3.83
CA SER A 38 -47.62 41.92 -4.90
C SER A 38 -47.19 41.44 -6.32
N GLU A 39 -48.09 41.02 -7.24
CA GLU A 39 -48.75 41.77 -8.36
C GLU A 39 -47.77 42.35 -9.42
N SER A 40 -47.99 42.30 -10.75
CA SER A 40 -49.12 41.88 -11.64
C SER A 40 -48.57 41.27 -12.98
N GLU A 41 -49.24 41.02 -14.13
CA GLU A 41 -50.61 41.34 -14.65
C GLU A 41 -51.13 40.33 -15.74
N ASN A 42 -51.92 40.78 -16.72
CA ASN A 42 -52.75 40.01 -17.69
C ASN A 42 -52.09 39.58 -19.03
N LYS A 43 -52.56 38.45 -19.63
CA LYS A 43 -53.50 38.46 -20.80
C LYS A 43 -53.98 37.07 -21.30
N SER A 44 -55.23 37.08 -21.80
CA SER A 44 -56.05 36.13 -22.62
C SER A 44 -55.40 34.95 -23.39
N GLY A 45 -56.09 33.82 -23.68
CA GLY A 45 -57.46 33.37 -23.33
C GLY A 45 -58.21 32.58 -24.44
N ARG A 46 -59.03 31.55 -24.08
CA ARG A 46 -59.79 30.59 -24.93
C ARG A 46 -58.90 29.63 -25.77
N GLY A 47 -59.28 28.39 -26.14
CA GLY A 47 -60.47 27.55 -25.91
C GLY A 47 -60.40 26.26 -26.79
N ASP A 48 -61.17 25.16 -26.63
CA ASP A 48 -62.18 24.76 -25.63
C ASP A 48 -62.27 23.20 -25.45
N ASN A 49 -63.20 22.47 -26.11
CA ASN A 49 -63.44 20.99 -26.07
C ASN A 49 -64.54 20.59 -27.14
N PRO A 50 -64.78 19.31 -27.55
CA PRO A 50 -65.13 18.16 -26.68
C PRO A 50 -64.80 16.70 -27.16
N ARG A 51 -65.31 15.72 -26.38
CA ARG A 51 -65.35 14.23 -26.52
C ARG A 51 -66.42 13.75 -27.57
N PRO A 52 -66.88 12.45 -27.76
CA PRO A 52 -66.67 11.20 -26.96
C PRO A 52 -66.70 9.77 -27.63
N LYS A 53 -66.22 8.76 -26.86
CA LYS A 53 -66.70 7.35 -26.65
C LYS A 53 -67.16 6.43 -27.83
N LYS A 54 -66.68 5.17 -27.86
CA LYS A 54 -67.44 3.90 -27.54
C LYS A 54 -66.59 2.60 -27.62
N SER A 55 -67.20 1.45 -27.29
CA SER A 55 -66.64 0.09 -27.04
C SER A 55 -67.74 -0.99 -27.28
N PRO A 56 -67.66 -2.31 -26.92
CA PRO A 56 -66.54 -3.26 -26.69
C PRO A 56 -66.54 -4.58 -27.59
N PRO A 57 -66.82 -5.85 -27.13
CA PRO A 57 -65.92 -7.03 -27.16
C PRO A 57 -66.52 -8.25 -27.97
N PRO A 58 -66.32 -9.59 -27.71
CA PRO A 58 -65.43 -10.39 -26.82
C PRO A 58 -64.82 -11.72 -27.42
N SER A 59 -64.28 -12.58 -26.53
CA SER A 59 -64.26 -14.08 -26.50
C SER A 59 -63.42 -14.93 -27.50
N ASP A 60 -62.48 -15.70 -26.92
CA ASP A 60 -62.29 -17.19 -27.00
C ASP A 60 -62.03 -17.90 -28.37
N THR A 61 -61.48 -19.12 -28.49
CA THR A 61 -61.36 -20.25 -27.54
C THR A 61 -60.20 -21.23 -27.90
N THR A 62 -59.47 -21.74 -26.89
CA THR A 62 -58.91 -23.13 -26.71
C THR A 62 -58.16 -23.97 -27.79
N ILE A 63 -57.18 -24.75 -27.28
CA ILE A 63 -56.84 -26.17 -27.60
C ILE A 63 -56.04 -26.48 -28.90
N GLN A 64 -55.13 -27.47 -28.99
CA GLN A 64 -54.24 -28.22 -28.04
C GLN A 64 -53.33 -29.17 -28.89
N ARG A 65 -52.34 -29.84 -28.25
CA ARG A 65 -51.59 -31.05 -28.70
C ARG A 65 -50.44 -30.78 -29.70
N HIS A 66 -49.17 -31.04 -29.33
CA HIS A 66 -48.45 -32.33 -29.28
C HIS A 66 -47.88 -32.76 -30.66
N SER A 67 -46.67 -33.33 -30.77
CA SER A 67 -45.57 -33.47 -29.79
C SER A 67 -44.30 -34.07 -30.41
N LYS A 68 -43.13 -33.66 -29.88
CA LYS A 68 -41.89 -34.45 -29.73
C LYS A 68 -41.12 -34.93 -30.99
N ASN A 69 -39.81 -35.09 -30.77
CA ASN A 69 -38.82 -35.86 -31.57
C ASN A 69 -38.46 -35.28 -32.95
N ALA A 70 -37.20 -35.30 -33.42
CA ALA A 70 -35.92 -35.61 -32.76
C ALA A 70 -34.73 -34.97 -33.51
N LEU A 71 -33.54 -34.97 -32.89
CA LEU A 71 -32.23 -34.71 -33.52
C LEU A 71 -31.91 -35.81 -34.57
N PRO A 72 -31.19 -35.48 -35.66
CA PRO A 72 -29.72 -35.33 -35.65
C PRO A 72 -29.26 -33.92 -36.07
N ARG A 73 -28.04 -33.39 -35.82
CA ARG A 73 -26.64 -33.89 -35.72
C ARG A 73 -25.97 -34.17 -37.08
N LEU A 74 -24.69 -33.76 -37.20
CA LEU A 74 -23.82 -33.78 -38.41
C LEU A 74 -24.19 -32.66 -39.43
N THR A 75 -23.26 -31.95 -40.09
CA THR A 75 -21.78 -31.90 -39.99
C THR A 75 -21.25 -30.52 -40.42
N ALA A 76 -19.98 -30.23 -40.16
CA ALA A 76 -19.28 -29.05 -40.69
C ALA A 76 -18.99 -29.19 -42.21
N GLY A 77 -18.74 -28.06 -42.89
CA GLY A 77 -18.41 -28.00 -44.32
C GLY A 77 -18.36 -26.55 -44.83
N ASP A 78 -17.18 -25.96 -44.82
CA ASP A 78 -16.92 -24.55 -45.13
C ASP A 78 -17.05 -24.20 -46.63
N LEU A 79 -17.40 -22.94 -46.96
CA LEU A 79 -16.60 -21.99 -47.78
C LEU A 79 -17.44 -20.87 -48.44
N ALA A 80 -16.74 -19.76 -48.72
CA ALA A 80 -17.04 -18.65 -49.64
C ALA A 80 -18.44 -17.97 -49.53
N ALA A 81 -18.58 -16.74 -49.03
CA ALA A 81 -18.02 -15.47 -49.52
C ALA A 81 -18.60 -14.99 -50.86
N VAL A 82 -19.73 -14.29 -50.79
CA VAL A 82 -20.15 -13.21 -51.71
C VAL A 82 -20.67 -12.08 -50.83
N GLY A 83 -20.25 -10.85 -51.07
CA GLY A 83 -20.85 -9.66 -50.47
C GLY A 83 -21.55 -8.82 -51.53
N HIS A 84 -22.48 -7.98 -51.10
CA HIS A 84 -22.71 -6.69 -51.77
C HIS A 84 -23.31 -5.69 -50.77
N GLU A 85 -22.98 -4.42 -50.97
CA GLU A 85 -23.56 -3.29 -50.26
C GLU A 85 -24.99 -3.03 -50.74
N GLU A 86 -25.84 -2.44 -49.89
CA GLU A 86 -26.87 -1.53 -50.38
C GLU A 86 -26.95 -0.30 -49.48
N PHE A 87 -26.80 0.88 -50.09
CA PHE A 87 -26.85 2.17 -49.40
C PHE A 87 -28.30 2.59 -49.14
N LEU A 88 -28.58 3.15 -47.97
CA LEU A 88 -29.64 4.16 -47.83
C LEU A 88 -29.11 5.40 -47.11
N LEU A 89 -29.61 6.56 -47.55
CA LEU A 89 -28.96 7.85 -47.37
C LEU A 89 -29.29 8.53 -46.03
N ILE A 90 -28.29 9.27 -45.55
CA ILE A 90 -28.33 10.13 -44.37
C ILE A 90 -29.33 11.29 -44.57
N SER A 91 -29.92 11.76 -43.48
CA SER A 91 -30.27 13.18 -43.31
C SER A 91 -29.85 13.64 -41.92
N PRO A 92 -29.26 14.85 -41.75
CA PRO A 92 -28.38 15.15 -40.61
C PRO A 92 -29.05 15.96 -39.49
N GLN A 93 -28.56 15.75 -38.26
CA GLN A 93 -28.43 16.70 -37.13
C GLN A 93 -27.35 16.13 -36.16
N PRO A 94 -26.76 16.92 -35.23
CA PRO A 94 -25.34 16.75 -34.87
C PRO A 94 -25.01 15.65 -33.84
N PRO A 95 -23.80 15.06 -33.90
CA PRO A 95 -23.32 14.10 -32.91
C PRO A 95 -22.67 14.80 -31.69
N THR A 96 -23.27 14.66 -30.50
CA THR A 96 -22.59 14.85 -29.22
C THR A 96 -21.89 13.54 -28.82
N SER A 97 -20.76 13.24 -29.46
CA SER A 97 -20.05 11.98 -29.34
C SER A 97 -19.28 11.84 -28.02
N ARG A 98 -19.97 11.46 -26.92
CA ARG A 98 -19.34 10.95 -25.70
C ARG A 98 -19.12 9.43 -25.78
N PHE A 99 -18.30 8.99 -26.74
CA PHE A 99 -17.69 7.65 -26.68
C PHE A 99 -16.54 7.67 -25.69
N GLN A 100 -16.84 7.43 -24.40
CA GLN A 100 -15.81 7.12 -23.42
C GLN A 100 -15.15 5.80 -23.81
N ALA A 101 -13.89 5.85 -24.24
CA ALA A 101 -13.08 4.66 -24.45
C ALA A 101 -12.80 4.02 -23.08
N MET A 102 -13.43 2.89 -22.79
CA MET A 102 -13.24 2.18 -21.53
C MET A 102 -11.76 1.77 -21.37
N PRO A 103 -11.09 2.14 -20.27
CA PRO A 103 -9.69 1.78 -20.04
C PRO A 103 -9.55 0.25 -19.88
N SER A 104 -8.45 -0.31 -20.38
CA SER A 104 -8.27 -1.76 -20.47
C SER A 104 -7.54 -2.33 -19.24
N ARG A 105 -8.31 -2.73 -18.21
CA ARG A 105 -7.80 -3.44 -17.02
C ARG A 105 -7.00 -4.69 -17.41
N PHE A 106 -5.83 -4.92 -16.78
CA PHE A 106 -5.01 -6.11 -17.06
C PHE A 106 -5.21 -7.25 -16.05
N GLN A 107 -5.73 -6.94 -14.86
CA GLN A 107 -5.96 -7.89 -13.77
C GLN A 107 -7.13 -7.43 -12.92
N ALA A 108 -7.94 -8.36 -12.40
CA ALA A 108 -9.06 -8.09 -11.52
C ALA A 108 -9.07 -9.11 -10.36
N VAL A 109 -9.32 -8.65 -9.13
CA VAL A 109 -9.39 -9.48 -7.92
C VAL A 109 -10.71 -9.21 -7.20
N ALA A 110 -11.55 -10.25 -7.07
CA ALA A 110 -12.84 -10.14 -6.41
C ALA A 110 -12.73 -9.98 -4.88
N LEU A 111 -13.65 -9.22 -4.30
CA LEU A 111 -13.76 -8.93 -2.87
C LEU A 111 -15.05 -9.51 -2.28
N VAL A 112 -14.91 -10.12 -1.10
CA VAL A 112 -15.98 -10.81 -0.34
C VAL A 112 -17.02 -9.85 0.24
N SER A 113 -16.68 -8.56 0.34
CA SER A 113 -17.55 -7.50 0.87
C SER A 113 -17.41 -6.22 0.06
N SER A 114 -18.35 -5.28 0.22
CA SER A 114 -18.33 -4.00 -0.51
C SER A 114 -17.62 -2.92 0.32
N PRO A 115 -16.82 -2.01 -0.27
CA PRO A 115 -16.42 -0.78 0.38
C PRO A 115 -17.66 0.08 0.74
N VAL A 116 -17.49 0.97 1.73
CA VAL A 116 -18.57 1.82 2.31
C VAL A 116 -18.13 3.28 2.49
N CYS A 117 -16.83 3.58 2.43
CA CYS A 117 -16.27 4.91 2.65
C CYS A 117 -15.32 5.29 1.49
N PRO A 118 -15.18 6.59 1.16
CA PRO A 118 -14.14 7.08 0.26
C PRO A 118 -12.73 6.67 0.68
N ASN A 119 -11.81 6.68 -0.29
CA ASN A 119 -10.41 6.32 -0.16
C ASN A 119 -10.18 4.94 0.49
N ALA A 120 -10.95 3.94 0.03
CA ALA A 120 -10.99 2.60 0.59
C ALA A 120 -9.74 1.73 0.30
N VAL A 121 -8.74 2.24 -0.43
CA VAL A 121 -7.58 1.49 -0.92
C VAL A 121 -6.25 2.18 -0.59
N ALA A 122 -5.23 1.39 -0.28
CA ALA A 122 -3.86 1.88 -0.13
C ALA A 122 -2.84 0.87 -0.67
N TRP A 123 -1.84 1.33 -1.42
CA TRP A 123 -0.68 0.55 -1.89
C TRP A 123 0.51 0.81 -0.95
N SER A 124 1.34 -0.19 -0.68
CA SER A 124 2.50 -0.10 0.24
C SER A 124 3.86 -0.13 -0.45
N ASP A 125 4.88 0.31 0.30
CA ASP A 125 6.33 0.18 0.02
C ASP A 125 6.85 -1.27 -0.06
N GLU A 126 5.97 -2.26 -0.15
CA GLU A 126 6.28 -3.69 -0.27
C GLU A 126 5.41 -4.40 -1.31
N ASN A 127 4.73 -3.63 -2.17
CA ASN A 127 3.82 -4.11 -3.21
C ASN A 127 2.64 -4.94 -2.68
N LEU A 128 2.04 -4.51 -1.57
CA LEU A 128 0.72 -4.95 -1.13
C LEU A 128 -0.32 -3.85 -1.35
N VAL A 129 -1.51 -4.26 -1.76
CA VAL A 129 -2.70 -3.41 -1.81
C VAL A 129 -3.66 -3.85 -0.73
N ALA A 130 -3.98 -2.96 0.22
CA ALA A 130 -5.02 -3.16 1.21
C ALA A 130 -6.32 -2.47 0.76
N VAL A 131 -7.46 -3.12 0.99
CA VAL A 131 -8.80 -2.61 0.64
C VAL A 131 -9.78 -2.80 1.79
N ALA A 132 -10.27 -1.69 2.33
CA ALA A 132 -11.35 -1.65 3.32
C ALA A 132 -12.69 -2.00 2.65
N SER A 133 -13.19 -3.20 2.93
CA SER A 133 -14.37 -3.78 2.32
C SER A 133 -15.33 -4.24 3.43
N GLY A 134 -16.28 -3.38 3.77
CA GLY A 134 -17.26 -3.62 4.83
C GLY A 134 -16.58 -4.02 6.14
N HIS A 135 -16.96 -5.17 6.67
CA HIS A 135 -16.48 -5.70 7.95
C HIS A 135 -15.09 -6.38 7.91
N CYS A 136 -14.34 -6.21 6.83
CA CYS A 136 -12.95 -6.68 6.73
C CYS A 136 -12.05 -5.72 5.95
N VAL A 137 -10.73 -5.86 6.12
CA VAL A 137 -9.73 -5.31 5.19
C VAL A 137 -9.10 -6.47 4.44
N THR A 138 -9.20 -6.47 3.11
CA THR A 138 -8.64 -7.50 2.24
C THR A 138 -7.27 -7.04 1.74
N ILE A 139 -6.27 -7.92 1.74
CA ILE A 139 -4.89 -7.59 1.35
C ILE A 139 -4.48 -8.46 0.16
N VAL A 140 -3.99 -7.82 -0.90
CA VAL A 140 -3.73 -8.41 -2.23
C VAL A 140 -2.27 -8.13 -2.63
N ASN A 141 -1.62 -9.10 -3.28
CA ASN A 141 -0.32 -8.90 -3.93
C ASN A 141 -0.54 -8.90 -5.45
N PRO A 142 -0.34 -7.78 -6.17
CA PRO A 142 -0.50 -7.70 -7.63
C PRO A 142 0.36 -8.69 -8.42
N ALA A 143 1.47 -9.16 -7.82
CA ALA A 143 2.33 -10.19 -8.40
C ALA A 143 1.73 -11.61 -8.39
N ASN A 144 0.71 -11.85 -7.57
CA ASN A 144 0.00 -13.14 -7.50
C ASN A 144 -1.47 -12.92 -7.08
N PRO A 145 -2.37 -12.63 -8.04
CA PRO A 145 -3.77 -12.25 -7.77
C PRO A 145 -4.67 -13.40 -7.30
N PHE A 146 -4.16 -14.64 -7.33
CA PHE A 146 -4.93 -15.82 -6.94
C PHE A 146 -5.13 -15.83 -5.41
N GLY A 147 -6.29 -15.34 -4.99
CA GLY A 147 -6.76 -15.27 -3.61
C GLY A 147 -6.22 -14.07 -2.82
N PRO A 148 -6.96 -13.61 -1.78
CA PRO A 148 -6.44 -12.61 -0.86
C PRO A 148 -5.24 -13.17 -0.09
N ARG A 149 -4.15 -12.40 -0.05
CA ARG A 149 -2.90 -12.73 0.65
C ARG A 149 -2.99 -12.51 2.15
N GLY A 150 -3.93 -11.67 2.57
CA GLY A 150 -4.25 -11.47 3.98
C GLY A 150 -5.64 -10.88 4.18
N LEU A 151 -6.11 -10.97 5.42
CA LEU A 151 -7.40 -10.46 5.87
C LEU A 151 -7.22 -9.81 7.25
N ILE A 152 -7.92 -8.71 7.52
CA ILE A 152 -8.21 -8.24 8.87
C ILE A 152 -9.72 -8.36 9.06
N THR A 153 -10.16 -9.25 9.94
CA THR A 153 -11.56 -9.28 10.39
C THR A 153 -11.77 -8.12 11.36
N ILE A 154 -12.79 -7.27 11.16
CA ILE A 154 -13.05 -6.15 12.06
C ILE A 154 -13.95 -6.63 13.20
N PRO A 155 -13.45 -6.70 14.46
CA PRO A 155 -14.23 -7.24 15.58
C PRO A 155 -15.29 -6.27 16.06
N ASP A 156 -16.39 -6.79 16.62
CA ASP A 156 -17.43 -5.95 17.22
C ASP A 156 -16.99 -5.40 18.59
N THR A 157 -16.39 -4.22 18.57
CA THR A 157 -15.89 -3.55 19.78
C THR A 157 -17.01 -2.89 20.58
N LYS A 158 -16.91 -3.01 21.92
CA LYS A 158 -17.74 -2.25 22.86
C LYS A 158 -17.29 -0.79 22.86
N ALA A 159 -18.24 0.14 22.99
CA ALA A 159 -17.91 1.56 23.11
C ALA A 159 -17.13 1.84 24.41
N PHE A 160 -16.15 2.75 24.34
CA PHE A 160 -15.39 3.18 25.52
C PHE A 160 -16.29 3.87 26.54
N PRO A 161 -16.13 3.59 27.86
CA PRO A 161 -16.93 4.22 28.88
C PRO A 161 -16.48 5.69 29.10
N VAL A 162 -17.28 6.64 28.62
CA VAL A 162 -17.02 8.09 28.74
C VAL A 162 -17.79 8.77 29.89
N GLY A 163 -18.86 8.14 30.36
CA GLY A 163 -19.75 8.65 31.41
C GLY A 163 -21.16 8.05 31.29
N LEU A 164 -22.09 8.51 32.12
CA LEU A 164 -23.52 8.22 32.03
C LEU A 164 -24.29 9.54 31.89
N ILE A 165 -25.40 9.52 31.14
CA ILE A 165 -26.31 10.65 31.00
C ILE A 165 -27.71 10.28 31.50
N PRO A 166 -28.49 11.22 32.06
CA PRO A 166 -29.91 11.03 32.35
C PRO A 166 -30.70 10.59 31.11
N LYS A 167 -31.69 9.71 31.27
CA LYS A 167 -32.49 9.18 30.14
C LYS A 167 -33.24 10.27 29.36
N GLN A 168 -33.61 11.36 30.03
CA GLN A 168 -34.21 12.56 29.44
C GLN A 168 -33.27 13.28 28.45
N ASP A 169 -31.96 13.27 28.70
CA ASP A 169 -30.97 14.05 27.94
C ASP A 169 -30.45 13.26 26.71
N LEU A 170 -30.92 12.02 26.51
CA LEU A 170 -30.69 11.24 25.29
C LEU A 170 -31.26 11.90 24.02
N ALA A 171 -32.23 12.81 24.19
CA ALA A 171 -32.90 13.53 23.10
C ALA A 171 -32.37 14.97 22.90
N SER A 172 -31.29 15.37 23.59
CA SER A 172 -30.68 16.70 23.41
C SER A 172 -29.99 16.81 22.05
N ASP A 173 -30.07 17.98 21.40
CA ASP A 173 -29.59 18.19 20.02
C ASP A 173 -28.09 17.92 19.81
N CYS A 174 -27.29 17.97 20.88
CA CYS A 174 -25.86 17.61 20.86
C CYS A 174 -25.59 16.09 20.77
N MET A 175 -26.59 15.24 21.01
CA MET A 175 -26.47 13.78 21.02
C MET A 175 -26.50 13.19 19.60
N LEU A 176 -25.47 13.51 18.83
CA LEU A 176 -25.24 12.92 17.49
C LEU A 176 -25.07 11.39 17.58
N PRO A 177 -25.58 10.62 16.61
CA PRO A 177 -25.45 9.16 16.60
C PRO A 177 -23.97 8.74 16.57
N THR A 178 -23.60 7.85 17.49
CA THR A 178 -22.20 7.40 17.66
C THR A 178 -21.70 6.64 16.44
N CYS A 179 -22.54 5.79 15.84
CA CYS A 179 -22.28 5.13 14.56
C CYS A 179 -22.97 5.88 13.41
N LEU A 180 -22.24 6.09 12.31
CA LEU A 180 -22.77 6.72 11.08
C LEU A 180 -23.14 5.69 9.99
N SER A 181 -22.73 4.43 10.14
CA SER A 181 -23.11 3.33 9.25
C SER A 181 -24.52 2.83 9.57
N ARG A 182 -25.30 2.53 8.52
CA ARG A 182 -26.55 1.74 8.64
C ARG A 182 -26.27 0.24 8.90
N ASP A 183 -25.02 -0.18 8.76
CA ASP A 183 -24.57 -1.55 8.96
C ASP A 183 -24.67 -1.99 10.42
N VAL A 184 -25.11 -3.24 10.62
CA VAL A 184 -25.24 -3.90 11.93
C VAL A 184 -23.85 -4.29 12.51
N ARG A 185 -22.78 -4.18 11.73
CA ARG A 185 -21.39 -4.49 12.10
C ARG A 185 -20.49 -3.28 11.86
N PRO A 186 -19.38 -3.12 12.63
CA PRO A 186 -18.36 -2.13 12.29
C PRO A 186 -17.73 -2.44 10.93
N CYS A 187 -17.50 -1.39 10.15
CA CYS A 187 -16.87 -1.46 8.84
C CYS A 187 -15.52 -0.71 8.83
N GLY A 188 -14.65 -1.02 7.87
CA GLY A 188 -13.43 -0.27 7.61
C GLY A 188 -13.77 1.10 7.05
N ARG A 189 -13.24 2.16 7.67
CA ARG A 189 -13.54 3.57 7.32
C ARG A 189 -12.36 4.27 6.64
N SER A 190 -11.14 4.02 7.12
CA SER A 190 -9.91 4.62 6.60
C SER A 190 -8.75 3.68 6.94
N ILE A 191 -7.82 3.52 6.00
CA ILE A 191 -6.63 2.68 6.14
C ILE A 191 -5.38 3.45 5.73
N SER A 192 -4.24 3.14 6.34
CA SER A 192 -2.96 3.75 5.96
C SER A 192 -1.80 2.80 6.26
N TRP A 193 -0.91 2.63 5.28
CA TRP A 193 0.34 1.88 5.40
C TRP A 193 1.43 2.73 6.05
N SER A 194 2.20 2.13 6.96
CA SER A 194 3.44 2.74 7.41
C SER A 194 4.56 2.60 6.37
N PRO A 195 5.60 3.45 6.42
CA PRO A 195 6.84 3.20 5.71
C PRO A 195 7.43 1.80 6.00
N LEU A 196 8.23 1.29 5.07
CA LEU A 196 8.87 -0.02 5.21
C LEU A 196 9.81 -0.11 6.42
N GLY A 197 9.65 -1.17 7.23
CA GLY A 197 10.58 -1.56 8.29
C GLY A 197 10.01 -1.55 9.71
N LEU A 198 8.89 -0.86 9.93
CA LEU A 198 8.34 -0.63 11.28
C LEU A 198 7.81 -1.88 12.00
N SER A 199 7.63 -3.00 11.30
CA SER A 199 7.32 -4.30 11.92
C SER A 199 8.59 -4.99 12.47
N PRO A 200 8.71 -5.23 13.80
CA PRO A 200 9.89 -5.88 14.40
C PRO A 200 9.95 -7.40 14.19
N ASN A 201 8.79 -8.04 14.02
CA ASN A 201 8.64 -9.46 14.39
C ASN A 201 8.25 -10.35 13.20
N ALA A 202 9.27 -11.07 12.71
CA ALA A 202 9.15 -12.31 11.95
C ALA A 202 9.68 -13.53 12.75
N GLY A 203 9.52 -13.47 14.08
CA GLY A 203 10.04 -14.42 15.07
C GLY A 203 9.02 -15.46 15.54
N TYR A 204 9.50 -16.68 15.79
CA TYR A 204 8.73 -17.93 15.89
C TYR A 204 8.49 -18.39 17.35
N ASP A 205 7.37 -19.09 17.57
CA ASP A 205 7.05 -19.80 18.82
C ASP A 205 7.65 -21.23 18.76
N PRO A 206 8.54 -21.62 19.69
CA PRO A 206 9.32 -22.85 19.60
C PRO A 206 8.60 -24.16 20.00
N ASN A 207 7.28 -24.15 20.24
CA ASN A 207 6.59 -25.29 20.86
C ASN A 207 6.36 -26.55 19.98
N TYR A 208 6.60 -26.53 18.66
CA TYR A 208 6.28 -27.67 17.77
C TYR A 208 7.37 -27.98 16.73
N GLY A 209 7.88 -29.22 16.73
CA GLY A 209 9.15 -29.63 16.11
C GLY A 209 9.15 -30.03 14.62
N LEU A 210 10.33 -30.46 14.14
CA LEU A 210 10.64 -30.70 12.72
C LEU A 210 10.42 -32.16 12.26
N THR A 211 10.17 -32.33 10.94
CA THR A 211 10.74 -33.43 10.13
C THR A 211 10.86 -33.01 8.66
N PHE A 212 12.01 -33.25 8.01
CA PHE A 212 12.28 -32.84 6.62
C PHE A 212 11.78 -33.84 5.56
N ARG A 213 11.44 -33.32 4.37
CA ARG A 213 11.79 -33.89 3.05
C ARG A 213 11.69 -32.85 1.94
N GLU A 214 12.41 -33.06 0.84
CA GLU A 214 12.47 -32.17 -0.32
C GLU A 214 11.57 -32.69 -1.45
N GLU A 215 10.78 -31.81 -2.07
CA GLU A 215 10.49 -31.68 -3.52
C GLU A 215 9.24 -30.80 -3.77
N VAL A 216 9.15 -30.17 -4.96
CA VAL A 216 8.03 -29.32 -5.44
C VAL A 216 7.98 -27.86 -4.93
N PHE A 217 9.09 -27.13 -5.07
CA PHE A 217 9.14 -25.65 -4.93
C PHE A 217 7.98 -24.93 -5.64
N SER A 218 7.11 -24.22 -4.91
CA SER A 218 6.09 -23.37 -5.54
C SER A 218 5.62 -22.14 -4.75
N PHE A 219 6.24 -20.99 -4.98
CA PHE A 219 5.64 -19.64 -4.90
C PHE A 219 4.90 -19.16 -3.63
N TYR A 220 5.28 -19.62 -2.44
CA TYR A 220 4.91 -19.01 -1.15
C TYR A 220 6.14 -18.76 -0.27
N LEU A 221 6.10 -17.68 0.53
CA LEU A 221 6.93 -17.30 1.70
C LEU A 221 7.35 -15.81 1.75
N PHE A 222 6.40 -14.91 1.98
CA PHE A 222 6.61 -13.45 1.98
C PHE A 222 6.46 -12.83 3.38
N LEU A 223 7.58 -12.38 3.97
CA LEU A 223 7.58 -11.61 5.21
C LEU A 223 7.50 -10.10 4.97
N TYR A 224 6.32 -9.55 5.25
CA TYR A 224 6.00 -8.14 5.13
C TYR A 224 6.42 -7.33 6.36
N ARG A 225 6.72 -6.03 6.17
CA ARG A 225 7.33 -5.13 7.15
C ARG A 225 6.72 -3.74 7.24
N CYS A 226 5.73 -3.40 6.42
CA CYS A 226 4.84 -2.29 6.73
C CYS A 226 3.88 -2.69 7.87
N LEU A 227 3.44 -1.70 8.64
CA LEU A 227 2.30 -1.80 9.54
C LEU A 227 1.07 -1.21 8.85
N LEU A 228 -0.11 -1.78 9.09
CA LEU A 228 -1.37 -1.29 8.55
C LEU A 228 -2.20 -0.69 9.69
N ALA A 229 -2.42 0.63 9.66
CA ALA A 229 -3.37 1.29 10.54
C ALA A 229 -4.78 1.17 9.94
N VAL A 230 -5.75 0.73 10.74
CA VAL A 230 -7.16 0.59 10.34
C VAL A 230 -8.05 1.36 11.29
N CYS A 231 -8.77 2.34 10.75
CA CYS A 231 -9.83 3.09 11.42
C CYS A 231 -11.20 2.50 11.03
N THR A 232 -12.08 2.34 12.02
CA THR A 232 -13.41 1.72 11.85
C THR A 232 -14.55 2.73 11.85
N THR A 233 -15.75 2.36 11.37
CA THR A 233 -16.96 3.22 11.46
C THR A 233 -17.43 3.50 12.89
N LYS A 234 -16.95 2.73 13.88
CA LYS A 234 -17.11 2.98 15.32
C LYS A 234 -16.09 3.98 15.90
N GLY A 235 -15.10 4.42 15.11
CA GLY A 235 -14.03 5.31 15.54
C GLY A 235 -12.92 4.66 16.36
N VAL A 236 -12.82 3.32 16.34
CA VAL A 236 -11.68 2.58 16.89
C VAL A 236 -10.56 2.50 15.85
N VAL A 237 -9.32 2.78 16.26
CA VAL A 237 -8.10 2.67 15.47
C VAL A 237 -7.17 1.63 16.06
N LYS A 238 -6.85 0.61 15.25
CA LYS A 238 -5.91 -0.47 15.58
C LYS A 238 -4.82 -0.54 14.52
N VAL A 239 -3.62 -0.94 14.92
CA VAL A 239 -2.48 -1.17 14.03
C VAL A 239 -2.19 -2.66 13.97
N TYR A 240 -1.99 -3.17 12.76
CA TYR A 240 -1.77 -4.57 12.45
C TYR A 240 -0.43 -4.77 11.73
N ARG A 241 0.12 -5.98 11.83
CA ARG A 241 1.24 -6.47 11.03
C ARG A 241 0.82 -7.75 10.29
N SER A 242 1.63 -8.15 9.32
CA SER A 242 1.47 -9.46 8.70
C SER A 242 1.54 -10.60 9.72
N PRO A 243 0.80 -11.70 9.49
CA PRO A 243 0.85 -12.87 10.35
C PRO A 243 2.28 -13.40 10.47
N PHE A 244 2.59 -14.00 11.62
CA PHE A 244 3.91 -14.59 11.81
C PHE A 244 4.08 -15.90 11.00
N CYS A 245 3.00 -16.68 10.83
CA CYS A 245 3.02 -17.99 10.20
C CYS A 245 1.97 -18.05 9.09
N GLU A 246 2.32 -18.54 7.90
CA GLU A 246 1.53 -18.35 6.68
C GLU A 246 0.23 -19.16 6.60
N PHE A 247 -0.02 -20.02 7.60
CA PHE A 247 -1.32 -20.65 7.87
C PHE A 247 -2.43 -19.65 8.15
N SER A 248 -2.05 -18.51 8.75
CA SER A 248 -2.98 -17.43 8.99
C SER A 248 -2.95 -16.50 7.79
N ALA A 249 -4.07 -16.37 7.09
CA ALA A 249 -4.35 -15.17 6.31
C ALA A 249 -4.69 -13.98 7.23
N GLU A 250 -5.12 -14.24 8.47
CA GLU A 250 -5.51 -13.20 9.42
C GLU A 250 -4.29 -12.45 9.96
N TRP A 251 -4.29 -11.12 9.77
CA TRP A 251 -3.24 -10.20 10.21
C TRP A 251 -3.32 -9.93 11.71
N VAL A 252 -2.16 -9.76 12.34
CA VAL A 252 -2.03 -9.74 13.80
C VAL A 252 -2.05 -8.30 14.30
N GLU A 253 -3.00 -7.99 15.20
CA GLU A 253 -3.05 -6.73 15.93
C GLU A 253 -1.80 -6.56 16.80
N VAL A 254 -1.22 -5.35 16.81
CA VAL A 254 -0.04 -5.00 17.62
C VAL A 254 -0.23 -3.79 18.52
N MET A 255 -1.19 -2.90 18.22
CA MET A 255 -1.53 -1.73 19.04
C MET A 255 -3.02 -1.36 18.90
N ASP A 256 -3.72 -1.14 20.01
CA ASP A 256 -5.01 -0.42 20.03
C ASP A 256 -4.77 1.04 20.45
N ILE A 257 -4.73 1.93 19.46
CA ILE A 257 -4.43 3.35 19.72
C ILE A 257 -5.63 4.05 20.38
N SER A 258 -6.84 3.54 20.18
CA SER A 258 -8.04 4.10 20.81
C SER A 258 -8.13 3.74 22.30
N GLU A 259 -7.68 2.55 22.73
CA GLU A 259 -7.54 2.21 24.15
C GLU A 259 -6.47 3.08 24.83
N MET A 260 -5.33 3.31 24.15
CA MET A 260 -4.29 4.24 24.63
C MET A 260 -4.82 5.68 24.74
N LEU A 261 -5.62 6.15 23.77
CA LEU A 261 -6.25 7.47 23.77
C LEU A 261 -7.33 7.62 24.86
N HIS A 262 -8.17 6.58 25.07
CA HIS A 262 -9.14 6.54 26.18
C HIS A 262 -8.44 6.58 27.53
N THR A 263 -7.37 5.81 27.70
CA THR A 263 -6.55 5.81 28.92
C THR A 263 -5.94 7.19 29.19
N TYR A 264 -5.43 7.88 28.15
CA TYR A 264 -4.90 9.24 28.28
C TYR A 264 -6.00 10.25 28.67
N PHE A 265 -7.15 10.26 28.01
CA PHE A 265 -8.23 11.19 28.35
C PHE A 265 -8.88 10.89 29.70
N ALA A 266 -8.96 9.62 30.11
CA ALA A 266 -9.38 9.26 31.47
C ALA A 266 -8.39 9.78 32.53
N LYS A 267 -7.07 9.63 32.31
CA LYS A 267 -6.01 10.17 33.17
C LYS A 267 -6.07 11.70 33.30
N THR A 268 -6.39 12.40 32.21
CA THR A 268 -6.47 13.88 32.14
C THR A 268 -7.88 14.44 32.41
N ARG A 269 -8.84 13.61 32.83
CA ARG A 269 -10.26 13.98 33.01
C ARG A 269 -10.86 14.72 31.80
N TYR A 270 -10.47 14.32 30.59
CA TYR A 270 -10.85 14.94 29.31
C TYR A 270 -10.50 16.44 29.16
N GLY A 271 -9.66 16.98 30.06
CA GLY A 271 -9.32 18.41 30.11
C GLY A 271 -10.30 19.27 30.92
N GLU A 272 -11.24 18.66 31.65
CA GLU A 272 -12.26 19.39 32.42
C GLU A 272 -11.67 20.01 33.71
N VAL A 273 -11.79 21.33 33.83
CA VAL A 273 -11.47 22.07 35.06
C VAL A 273 -12.47 21.71 36.15
N HIS A 274 -11.99 21.57 37.39
CA HIS A 274 -12.82 21.16 38.51
C HIS A 274 -13.79 22.27 38.95
N VAL A 275 -14.96 22.32 38.33
CA VAL A 275 -16.13 22.99 38.91
C VAL A 275 -16.49 22.23 40.20
N PRO A 276 -16.60 22.89 41.37
CA PRO A 276 -17.20 22.28 42.54
C PRO A 276 -18.69 22.06 42.27
N THR A 277 -19.18 20.83 42.40
CA THR A 277 -20.62 20.60 42.44
C THR A 277 -21.22 21.39 43.60
N PRO A 278 -22.31 22.15 43.41
CA PRO A 278 -22.97 22.81 44.52
C PRO A 278 -23.52 21.75 45.48
N ASP A 279 -22.99 21.72 46.70
CA ASP A 279 -23.50 20.88 47.78
C ASP A 279 -24.92 21.32 48.17
N ASN A 280 -25.93 20.77 47.49
CA ASN A 280 -27.21 20.36 48.09
C ASN A 280 -28.16 19.73 47.04
N CYS A 281 -28.19 18.40 47.00
CA CYS A 281 -29.41 17.64 46.70
C CYS A 281 -29.40 16.37 47.55
N GLN A 282 -30.07 16.42 48.71
CA GLN A 282 -30.23 15.26 49.58
C GLN A 282 -31.19 14.24 48.95
N VAL A 283 -30.65 13.33 48.13
CA VAL A 283 -31.38 12.10 47.76
C VAL A 283 -31.30 11.15 48.95
N SER A 284 -32.45 10.80 49.51
CA SER A 284 -32.56 10.10 50.79
C SER A 284 -32.03 8.68 50.75
N GLN A 285 -31.18 8.33 51.72
CA GLN A 285 -30.79 6.93 51.95
C GLN A 285 -31.98 6.13 52.50
N VAL A 286 -32.59 5.30 51.65
CA VAL A 286 -33.47 4.20 52.09
C VAL A 286 -32.70 2.90 51.90
N GLY A 287 -32.20 2.34 53.00
CA GLY A 287 -31.24 1.24 52.97
C GLY A 287 -31.85 -0.13 52.69
N LEU A 288 -31.17 -0.91 51.85
CA LEU A 288 -31.29 -2.37 51.77
C LEU A 288 -29.91 -3.00 51.95
N LYS A 289 -29.87 -4.17 52.59
CA LYS A 289 -28.67 -4.68 53.28
C LYS A 289 -27.65 -5.30 52.33
N GLN A 290 -26.37 -5.24 52.74
CA GLN A 290 -25.26 -5.91 52.06
C GLN A 290 -25.46 -7.44 52.03
N GLY A 291 -25.23 -8.04 50.86
CA GLY A 291 -24.96 -9.46 50.65
C GLY A 291 -23.81 -9.54 49.64
N GLY A 292 -22.79 -10.35 49.93
CA GLY A 292 -21.47 -10.20 49.30
C GLY A 292 -21.31 -10.74 47.87
N ILE A 293 -20.05 -10.68 47.41
CA ILE A 293 -19.49 -11.18 46.15
C ILE A 293 -19.61 -10.22 44.93
N GLY A 294 -18.52 -9.46 44.73
CA GLY A 294 -17.84 -9.39 43.43
C GLY A 294 -18.59 -8.79 42.24
N ASN A 295 -18.76 -7.47 42.20
CA ASN A 295 -19.05 -6.75 40.96
C ASN A 295 -18.16 -5.50 40.84
N ARG A 296 -17.26 -5.48 39.85
CA ARG A 296 -16.38 -4.32 39.55
C ARG A 296 -17.03 -3.37 38.54
N ALA A 297 -18.35 -3.25 38.61
CA ALA A 297 -19.20 -2.50 37.69
C ALA A 297 -19.76 -1.25 38.34
N ASN A 298 -19.95 -0.21 37.54
CA ASN A 298 -20.76 0.98 37.82
C ASN A 298 -20.28 1.88 38.98
N ASN A 299 -19.27 2.70 38.67
CA ASN A 299 -19.09 4.04 39.27
C ASN A 299 -18.62 5.01 38.16
N LEU A 300 -19.39 5.07 37.07
CA LEU A 300 -19.18 6.06 36.01
C LEU A 300 -19.84 7.38 36.44
N PRO A 301 -19.21 8.54 36.18
CA PRO A 301 -19.79 9.83 36.53
C PRO A 301 -21.05 10.09 35.71
N LEU A 302 -22.09 10.61 36.37
CA LEU A 302 -23.21 11.25 35.70
C LEU A 302 -22.72 12.60 35.16
N ILE A 303 -22.93 12.85 33.87
CA ILE A 303 -22.47 14.04 33.14
C ILE A 303 -23.59 14.61 32.28
N SER A 304 -23.44 15.83 31.77
CA SER A 304 -24.38 16.41 30.81
C SER A 304 -24.29 15.72 29.44
N ALA A 305 -25.35 15.83 28.62
CA ALA A 305 -25.32 15.40 27.23
C ALA A 305 -24.22 16.10 26.40
N GLU A 306 -23.95 17.38 26.68
CA GLU A 306 -22.84 18.13 26.05
C GLU A 306 -21.47 17.55 26.43
N GLN A 307 -21.21 17.30 27.72
CA GLN A 307 -19.98 16.63 28.17
C GLN A 307 -19.85 15.24 27.51
N TYR A 308 -20.93 14.46 27.47
CA TYR A 308 -20.92 13.15 26.82
C TYR A 308 -20.60 13.25 25.32
N ALA A 309 -21.24 14.18 24.60
CA ALA A 309 -21.02 14.43 23.19
C ALA A 309 -19.56 14.86 22.92
N CYS A 310 -19.01 15.79 23.70
CA CYS A 310 -17.61 16.23 23.58
C CYS A 310 -16.61 15.09 23.83
N ARG A 311 -16.78 14.33 24.93
CA ARG A 311 -15.93 13.17 25.25
C ARG A 311 -16.02 12.09 24.17
N SER A 312 -17.23 11.82 23.66
CA SER A 312 -17.45 10.87 22.56
C SER A 312 -16.84 11.35 21.23
N ALA A 313 -16.89 12.66 20.94
CA ALA A 313 -16.33 13.23 19.71
C ALA A 313 -14.79 13.22 19.70
N MET A 314 -14.17 13.38 20.88
CA MET A 314 -12.71 13.30 21.04
C MET A 314 -12.16 11.87 20.90
N LEU A 315 -12.96 10.84 21.21
CA LEU A 315 -12.59 9.43 21.05
C LEU A 315 -13.03 8.79 19.73
N SER A 316 -14.04 9.37 19.06
CA SER A 316 -14.49 8.90 17.75
C SER A 316 -13.52 9.36 16.66
N SER A 317 -12.48 8.57 16.40
CA SER A 317 -11.61 8.73 15.23
C SER A 317 -12.39 8.61 13.92
N LEU A 318 -11.86 9.17 12.83
CA LEU A 318 -12.50 9.20 11.52
C LEU A 318 -11.55 8.84 10.37
N VAL A 319 -10.28 9.23 10.46
CA VAL A 319 -9.27 9.10 9.40
C VAL A 319 -7.88 8.95 10.00
N VAL A 320 -7.02 8.17 9.35
CA VAL A 320 -5.64 7.88 9.78
C VAL A 320 -4.65 8.11 8.64
N ALA A 321 -3.46 8.61 8.96
CA ALA A 321 -2.35 8.76 8.01
C ALA A 321 -0.99 8.57 8.71
N TRP A 322 -0.06 7.84 8.09
CA TRP A 322 1.34 7.79 8.53
C TRP A 322 2.18 8.85 7.82
N SER A 323 3.16 9.40 8.53
CA SER A 323 4.24 10.19 7.92
C SER A 323 5.20 9.31 7.12
N PRO A 324 5.99 9.91 6.21
CA PRO A 324 7.28 9.35 5.79
C PRO A 324 8.18 8.99 6.97
N MET A 325 9.22 8.19 6.72
CA MET A 325 10.24 7.86 7.74
C MET A 325 11.03 9.11 8.10
N LEU A 326 11.17 9.37 9.41
CA LEU A 326 11.88 10.51 9.97
C LEU A 326 13.18 10.02 10.61
N ASP A 327 14.33 10.32 9.99
CA ASP A 327 15.64 9.92 10.49
C ASP A 327 16.13 10.88 11.58
N ASN A 328 16.39 10.33 12.77
CA ASN A 328 16.94 11.09 13.88
C ASN A 328 18.47 11.10 13.81
N LYS A 329 19.08 12.27 14.04
CA LYS A 329 20.55 12.49 14.18
C LYS A 329 21.23 11.58 15.22
N SER A 330 20.46 10.94 16.11
CA SER A 330 20.91 9.92 17.06
C SER A 330 20.91 8.46 16.54
N GLY A 331 20.61 8.23 15.26
CA GLY A 331 20.62 6.90 14.62
C GLY A 331 19.38 6.03 14.91
N ARG A 332 18.25 6.64 15.27
CA ARG A 332 16.96 5.95 15.51
C ARG A 332 15.83 6.58 14.73
N SER A 333 15.53 6.02 13.56
CA SER A 333 14.41 6.45 12.72
C SER A 333 13.06 6.17 13.37
N CYS A 334 12.04 6.95 13.02
CA CYS A 334 10.66 6.76 13.47
C CYS A 334 9.67 7.36 12.48
N CYS A 335 8.38 7.06 12.63
CA CYS A 335 7.29 7.72 11.92
C CYS A 335 6.28 8.30 12.91
N ILE A 336 5.35 9.10 12.39
CA ILE A 336 4.24 9.68 13.12
C ILE A 336 2.93 9.20 12.50
N LEU A 337 2.08 8.57 13.30
CA LEU A 337 0.69 8.29 12.97
C LEU A 337 -0.18 9.46 13.41
N ALA A 338 -0.81 10.14 12.45
CA ALA A 338 -1.85 11.14 12.70
C ALA A 338 -3.23 10.48 12.68
N ILE A 339 -4.07 10.85 13.65
CA ILE A 339 -5.45 10.35 13.76
C ILE A 339 -6.39 11.54 13.93
N GLY A 340 -7.27 11.76 12.94
CA GLY A 340 -8.31 12.78 12.97
C GLY A 340 -9.60 12.28 13.65
N SER A 341 -10.32 13.19 14.31
CA SER A 341 -11.50 12.88 15.14
C SER A 341 -12.75 13.69 14.75
N LYS A 342 -13.92 13.27 15.26
CA LYS A 342 -15.16 14.06 15.18
C LYS A 342 -15.05 15.42 15.88
N SER A 343 -14.18 15.59 16.88
CA SER A 343 -14.03 16.86 17.61
C SER A 343 -13.12 17.88 16.90
N GLY A 344 -12.76 17.68 15.62
CA GLY A 344 -11.84 18.58 14.90
C GLY A 344 -10.38 18.55 15.41
N LYS A 345 -10.07 17.63 16.33
CA LYS A 345 -8.73 17.43 16.88
C LYS A 345 -7.97 16.34 16.12
N ILE A 346 -6.67 16.53 15.95
CA ILE A 346 -5.73 15.50 15.52
C ILE A 346 -4.89 15.08 16.72
N SER A 347 -4.69 13.77 16.89
CA SER A 347 -3.69 13.22 17.81
C SER A 347 -2.51 12.65 17.02
N PHE A 348 -1.30 12.86 17.53
CA PHE A 348 -0.05 12.43 16.89
C PHE A 348 0.70 11.40 17.73
N TRP A 349 1.10 10.30 17.12
CA TRP A 349 1.71 9.15 17.80
C TRP A 349 3.03 8.77 17.13
N ARG A 350 4.15 8.90 17.85
CA ARG A 350 5.48 8.50 17.38
C ARG A 350 5.67 6.99 17.53
N VAL A 351 6.06 6.29 16.46
CA VAL A 351 6.40 4.86 16.45
C VAL A 351 7.82 4.69 15.90
N HIS A 352 8.70 4.07 16.66
CA HIS A 352 10.12 3.94 16.32
C HIS A 352 10.43 2.71 15.45
N GLU A 353 11.48 2.80 14.63
CA GLU A 353 12.04 1.63 13.93
C GLU A 353 12.53 0.57 14.96
N PRO A 354 12.30 -0.73 14.73
CA PRO A 354 12.80 -1.81 15.57
C PRO A 354 14.31 -1.74 15.82
N GLN A 355 14.73 -1.89 17.09
CA GLN A 355 16.15 -1.80 17.48
C GLN A 355 17.02 -2.92 16.89
N CYS A 356 16.42 -4.06 16.53
CA CYS A 356 17.06 -5.11 15.73
C CYS A 356 16.02 -5.97 15.03
N TYR A 357 16.41 -6.60 13.92
CA TYR A 357 15.57 -7.51 13.14
C TYR A 357 16.05 -8.96 13.29
N SER A 358 15.36 -9.75 14.13
CA SER A 358 15.71 -11.14 14.40
C SER A 358 14.69 -12.12 13.81
N ILE A 359 15.18 -13.29 13.38
CA ILE A 359 14.35 -14.46 13.02
C ILE A 359 14.19 -15.41 14.22
N THR A 360 15.17 -15.41 15.13
CA THR A 360 15.30 -16.36 16.25
C THR A 360 14.63 -15.88 17.53
N HIS A 361 14.53 -14.57 17.76
CA HIS A 361 14.00 -13.99 18.99
C HIS A 361 12.57 -13.43 18.80
N GLY A 362 11.57 -14.24 19.18
CA GLY A 362 10.19 -13.75 19.37
C GLY A 362 10.03 -12.78 20.56
N SER A 363 11.09 -12.55 21.34
CA SER A 363 11.14 -11.63 22.48
C SER A 363 11.45 -10.18 22.11
N ASN A 364 11.57 -9.85 20.83
CA ASN A 364 11.62 -8.47 20.37
C ASN A 364 10.33 -7.73 20.79
N PRO A 365 10.42 -6.56 21.47
CA PRO A 365 9.24 -5.84 21.91
C PRO A 365 8.37 -5.45 20.71
N LEU A 366 7.05 -5.54 20.91
CA LEU A 366 6.07 -4.98 19.96
C LEU A 366 6.36 -3.49 19.72
N PRO A 367 6.02 -2.95 18.53
CA PRO A 367 6.16 -1.52 18.28
C PRO A 367 5.29 -0.77 19.30
N VAL A 368 5.87 0.15 20.06
CA VAL A 368 5.16 0.97 21.06
C VAL A 368 4.98 2.36 20.50
N ALA A 369 3.73 2.80 20.39
CA ALA A 369 3.38 4.19 20.11
C ALA A 369 3.56 5.06 21.37
N SER A 370 4.16 6.24 21.20
CA SER A 370 4.18 7.30 22.23
C SER A 370 3.42 8.51 21.73
N LEU A 371 2.47 9.00 22.53
CA LEU A 371 1.69 10.20 22.22
C LEU A 371 2.62 11.43 22.21
N ILE A 372 2.66 12.15 21.09
CA ILE A 372 3.38 13.43 20.94
C ILE A 372 2.54 14.57 21.52
N GLY A 373 1.23 14.56 21.24
CA GLY A 373 0.31 15.63 21.62
C GLY A 373 -0.84 15.79 20.63
N PHE A 374 -1.49 16.96 20.67
CA PHE A 374 -2.68 17.25 19.87
C PHE A 374 -2.61 18.62 19.21
N ILE A 375 -3.36 18.79 18.11
CA ILE A 375 -3.78 20.10 17.60
C ILE A 375 -5.30 20.15 17.41
N GLN A 376 -5.90 21.32 17.61
CA GLN A 376 -7.27 21.63 17.19
C GLN A 376 -7.17 22.16 15.75
N ALA A 377 -7.35 21.30 14.75
CA ALA A 377 -7.18 21.68 13.35
C ALA A 377 -8.41 22.43 12.81
N HIS A 378 -9.59 21.93 13.18
CA HIS A 378 -10.89 22.38 12.67
C HIS A 378 -11.92 22.45 13.80
N ASN A 379 -13.04 23.14 13.56
CA ASN A 379 -14.18 23.18 14.48
C ASN A 379 -15.28 22.17 14.09
N SER A 380 -15.09 21.44 12.98
CA SER A 380 -15.97 20.38 12.49
C SER A 380 -15.20 19.05 12.34
N TRP A 381 -15.83 18.03 11.77
CA TRP A 381 -15.24 16.69 11.67
C TRP A 381 -14.08 16.65 10.67
N ILE A 382 -12.98 15.97 11.02
CA ILE A 382 -11.88 15.75 10.10
C ILE A 382 -12.24 14.61 9.14
N THR A 383 -12.35 14.91 7.85
CA THR A 383 -12.76 13.97 6.80
C THR A 383 -11.57 13.31 6.12
N ALA A 384 -10.49 14.07 5.88
CA ALA A 384 -9.31 13.63 5.14
C ALA A 384 -8.00 14.13 5.77
N LEU A 385 -6.93 13.35 5.62
CA LEU A 385 -5.56 13.67 6.02
C LEU A 385 -4.59 13.20 4.92
N SER A 386 -3.53 13.96 4.66
CA SER A 386 -2.41 13.51 3.81
C SER A 386 -1.10 14.11 4.33
N PHE A 387 -0.05 13.28 4.43
CA PHE A 387 1.29 13.71 4.83
C PHE A 387 2.19 13.87 3.60
N SER A 388 3.13 14.81 3.67
CA SER A 388 4.29 14.90 2.77
C SER A 388 5.50 15.44 3.55
N MET A 389 6.69 15.42 2.96
CA MET A 389 7.91 15.93 3.59
C MET A 389 8.57 16.98 2.69
N PHE A 390 8.97 18.09 3.28
CA PHE A 390 9.70 19.16 2.61
C PHE A 390 11.11 19.26 3.19
N VAL A 391 12.13 19.12 2.36
CA VAL A 391 13.53 19.24 2.79
C VAL A 391 13.99 20.68 2.57
N SER A 392 14.14 21.44 3.64
CA SER A 392 14.72 22.80 3.58
C SER A 392 16.22 22.78 3.90
N ASP A 393 16.93 23.81 3.44
CA ASP A 393 18.39 23.96 3.59
C ASP A 393 18.87 23.98 5.06
N GLU A 394 17.99 24.30 6.02
CA GLU A 394 18.30 24.33 7.46
C GLU A 394 17.83 23.07 8.22
N SER A 395 16.66 22.53 7.87
CA SER A 395 16.11 21.30 8.45
C SER A 395 14.97 20.70 7.62
N PRO A 396 14.76 19.38 7.62
CA PRO A 396 13.57 18.78 7.01
C PRO A 396 12.32 19.07 7.87
N GLN A 397 11.21 19.31 7.20
CA GLN A 397 9.93 19.71 7.77
C GLN A 397 8.84 18.73 7.34
N LEU A 398 7.96 18.36 8.27
CA LEU A 398 6.85 17.45 8.02
C LEU A 398 5.59 18.26 7.70
N LEU A 399 5.01 18.05 6.52
CA LEU A 399 3.81 18.72 6.05
C LEU A 399 2.58 17.83 6.20
N LEU A 400 1.46 18.40 6.66
CA LEU A 400 0.19 17.71 6.84
C LEU A 400 -0.93 18.56 6.23
N SER A 401 -1.66 18.02 5.25
CA SER A 401 -2.94 18.59 4.82
C SER A 401 -4.11 17.96 5.57
N THR A 402 -5.12 18.77 5.86
CA THR A 402 -6.25 18.40 6.73
C THR A 402 -7.56 18.91 6.14
N GLY A 403 -8.49 17.99 5.87
CA GLY A 403 -9.80 18.30 5.30
C GLY A 403 -10.90 18.24 6.34
N SER A 404 -11.83 19.19 6.29
CA SER A 404 -12.98 19.29 7.19
C SER A 404 -14.31 19.01 6.49
N SER A 405 -15.32 18.58 7.26
CA SER A 405 -16.72 18.50 6.85
C SER A 405 -17.39 19.88 6.71
N ASP A 406 -16.82 20.94 7.27
CA ASP A 406 -17.22 22.33 7.01
C ASP A 406 -16.70 22.87 5.66
N GLY A 407 -15.90 22.06 4.95
CA GLY A 407 -15.32 22.36 3.65
C GLY A 407 -13.97 23.09 3.67
N SER A 408 -13.50 23.54 4.85
CA SER A 408 -12.16 24.11 4.95
C SER A 408 -11.06 23.06 4.78
N VAL A 409 -9.94 23.49 4.21
CA VAL A 409 -8.73 22.69 4.02
C VAL A 409 -7.52 23.50 4.48
N LYS A 410 -6.74 22.92 5.39
CA LYS A 410 -5.57 23.58 6.01
C LYS A 410 -4.31 22.75 5.82
N ILE A 411 -3.19 23.43 5.55
CA ILE A 411 -1.85 22.84 5.54
C ILE A 411 -1.14 23.25 6.83
N TRP A 412 -0.49 22.29 7.48
CA TRP A 412 0.29 22.44 8.70
C TRP A 412 1.73 22.01 8.44
N TRP A 413 2.67 22.62 9.14
CA TRP A 413 4.10 22.28 9.05
C TRP A 413 4.67 22.06 10.45
N GLY A 414 5.48 21.01 10.61
CA GLY A 414 6.11 20.64 11.87
C GLY A 414 7.61 20.46 11.73
N CYS A 415 8.37 21.06 12.65
CA CYS A 415 9.81 20.87 12.75
C CYS A 415 10.11 19.42 13.18
N ILE A 416 10.76 18.63 12.31
CA ILE A 416 11.06 17.22 12.61
C ILE A 416 11.98 17.12 13.83
N ASP A 417 12.95 18.02 13.96
CA ASP A 417 13.88 18.06 15.10
C ASP A 417 13.15 18.22 16.44
N ASP A 418 11.99 18.90 16.48
CA ASP A 418 11.24 19.13 17.72
C ASP A 418 10.19 18.04 17.99
N LEU A 419 9.53 17.54 16.94
CA LEU A 419 8.70 16.33 17.00
C LEU A 419 9.49 15.09 17.49
N LEU A 420 10.79 15.02 17.14
CA LEU A 420 11.71 13.99 17.64
C LEU A 420 12.13 14.20 19.11
N LYS A 421 12.24 15.44 19.59
CA LYS A 421 12.60 15.77 20.99
C LYS A 421 11.44 15.66 21.97
N SER A 422 10.20 15.82 21.51
CA SER A 422 8.99 15.87 22.37
C SER A 422 8.84 14.64 23.30
N THR A 423 8.60 14.91 24.60
CA THR A 423 8.45 13.90 25.66
C THR A 423 7.25 14.20 26.57
N GLU A 424 6.08 13.63 26.26
CA GLU A 424 4.78 13.77 26.97
C GLU A 424 4.20 15.20 27.18
N ASP A 425 5.00 16.26 27.04
CA ASP A 425 4.54 17.65 27.09
C ASP A 425 3.57 17.95 25.94
N VAL A 426 2.36 18.41 26.30
CA VAL A 426 1.11 18.13 25.57
C VAL A 426 0.92 18.89 24.25
N HIS A 427 1.86 19.76 23.87
CA HIS A 427 1.77 20.61 22.67
C HIS A 427 2.56 20.03 21.49
N ALA A 428 1.85 19.44 20.53
CA ALA A 428 2.46 18.97 19.29
C ALA A 428 2.97 20.13 18.44
N SER A 429 4.22 20.05 17.98
CA SER A 429 4.98 21.14 17.32
C SER A 429 4.56 21.43 15.86
N PHE A 430 3.27 21.32 15.54
CA PHE A 430 2.71 21.66 14.23
C PHE A 430 2.13 23.08 14.25
N SER A 431 2.67 23.95 13.40
CA SER A 431 2.15 25.28 13.12
C SER A 431 1.22 25.24 11.91
N LEU A 432 0.20 26.09 11.88
CA LEU A 432 -0.56 26.34 10.66
C LEU A 432 0.37 27.00 9.63
N LEU A 433 0.33 26.53 8.37
CA LEU A 433 0.94 27.22 7.24
C LEU A 433 -0.08 28.18 6.62
N GLU A 434 -1.23 27.65 6.16
CA GLU A 434 -2.35 28.45 5.65
C GLU A 434 -3.69 27.68 5.72
N GLU A 435 -4.82 28.41 5.80
CA GLU A 435 -6.15 27.90 5.44
C GLU A 435 -6.39 28.17 3.96
N VAL A 436 -6.25 27.10 3.18
CA VAL A 436 -6.12 27.12 1.72
C VAL A 436 -7.48 27.17 1.03
N ILE A 437 -8.46 26.47 1.59
CA ILE A 437 -9.86 26.54 1.20
C ILE A 437 -10.62 26.96 2.44
N ASN A 438 -11.45 28.00 2.30
CA ASN A 438 -12.24 28.56 3.39
C ASN A 438 -13.50 27.72 3.69
N VAL A 439 -13.98 27.81 4.93
CA VAL A 439 -15.26 27.27 5.39
C VAL A 439 -16.41 27.61 4.44
N GLY A 440 -17.30 26.63 4.19
CA GLY A 440 -18.49 26.77 3.35
C GLY A 440 -18.35 26.26 1.91
N SER A 441 -17.14 25.86 1.50
CA SER A 441 -16.84 25.39 0.13
C SER A 441 -17.33 23.95 -0.21
N GLY A 442 -18.24 23.40 0.59
CA GLY A 442 -18.71 22.01 0.51
C GLY A 442 -17.72 21.00 1.15
N PRO A 443 -18.19 19.90 1.75
CA PRO A 443 -17.34 18.99 2.51
C PRO A 443 -16.24 18.36 1.65
N SER A 444 -15.00 18.42 2.13
CA SER A 444 -13.87 17.72 1.53
C SER A 444 -13.99 16.21 1.80
N SER A 445 -13.69 15.39 0.79
CA SER A 445 -13.89 13.94 0.79
C SER A 445 -12.59 13.14 0.71
N VAL A 446 -11.60 13.65 -0.03
CA VAL A 446 -10.26 13.06 -0.18
C VAL A 446 -9.23 14.16 -0.45
N LEU A 447 -7.99 13.96 0.00
CA LEU A 447 -6.85 14.86 -0.20
C LEU A 447 -5.64 14.07 -0.71
N SER A 448 -4.87 14.66 -1.61
CA SER A 448 -3.59 14.09 -2.09
C SER A 448 -2.51 15.18 -2.09
N LEU A 449 -1.62 15.14 -1.09
CA LEU A 449 -0.54 16.12 -0.89
C LEU A 449 0.79 15.59 -1.45
N LEU A 450 1.49 16.42 -2.22
CA LEU A 450 2.78 16.14 -2.81
C LEU A 450 3.73 17.35 -2.69
N VAL A 451 5.02 17.08 -2.54
CA VAL A 451 6.11 18.03 -2.79
C VAL A 451 6.92 17.40 -3.93
N PRO A 452 6.91 17.96 -5.16
CA PRO A 452 7.60 17.33 -6.28
C PRO A 452 9.13 17.34 -6.12
N ASP A 453 9.77 16.21 -6.43
CA ASP A 453 11.21 16.01 -6.45
C ASP A 453 11.92 16.90 -7.49
N THR A 454 11.25 17.16 -8.60
CA THR A 454 11.70 18.08 -9.67
C THR A 454 11.52 19.56 -9.32
N LEU A 455 10.57 19.87 -8.43
CA LEU A 455 10.22 21.25 -8.02
C LEU A 455 10.08 21.34 -6.50
N PRO A 456 11.14 21.06 -5.71
CA PRO A 456 11.05 20.86 -4.25
C PRO A 456 10.65 22.11 -3.45
N ARG A 457 10.59 23.28 -4.11
CA ARG A 457 10.09 24.55 -3.54
C ARG A 457 8.59 24.77 -3.80
N LYS A 458 7.91 23.83 -4.45
CA LYS A 458 6.45 23.83 -4.62
C LYS A 458 5.80 22.72 -3.82
N ILE A 459 4.64 23.02 -3.24
CA ILE A 459 3.74 22.04 -2.64
C ILE A 459 2.50 21.96 -3.51
N ILE A 460 2.08 20.77 -3.93
CA ILE A 460 0.87 20.54 -4.72
C ILE A 460 -0.13 19.74 -3.89
N LEU A 461 -1.35 20.24 -3.76
CA LEU A 461 -2.44 19.59 -3.03
C LEU A 461 -3.66 19.47 -3.95
N ALA A 462 -4.07 18.23 -4.27
CA ALA A 462 -5.36 17.97 -4.88
C ALA A 462 -6.43 17.75 -3.80
N VAL A 463 -7.60 18.36 -4.00
CA VAL A 463 -8.75 18.31 -3.10
C VAL A 463 -9.97 17.78 -3.86
N GLY A 464 -10.51 16.65 -3.39
CA GLY A 464 -11.76 16.09 -3.90
C GLY A 464 -12.92 16.42 -2.97
N LYS A 465 -14.06 16.87 -3.52
CA LYS A 465 -15.22 17.31 -2.74
C LYS A 465 -16.43 16.37 -2.87
N GLY A 466 -17.32 16.45 -1.87
CA GLY A 466 -18.63 15.79 -1.88
C GLY A 466 -19.53 16.16 -3.06
N SER A 467 -19.24 17.27 -3.73
CA SER A 467 -19.90 17.79 -4.94
C SER A 467 -19.41 17.20 -6.26
N GLY A 468 -18.37 16.35 -6.26
CA GLY A 468 -17.73 15.86 -7.50
C GLY A 468 -16.74 16.84 -8.14
N SER A 469 -16.53 18.01 -7.55
CA SER A 469 -15.51 18.95 -7.99
C SER A 469 -14.11 18.63 -7.45
N LEU A 470 -13.11 18.98 -8.26
CA LEU A 470 -11.68 18.96 -7.96
C LEU A 470 -11.13 20.38 -7.90
N GLU A 471 -10.29 20.64 -6.91
CA GLU A 471 -9.46 21.85 -6.82
C GLU A 471 -8.00 21.41 -6.64
N ILE A 472 -7.08 22.02 -7.36
CA ILE A 472 -5.64 21.83 -7.14
C ILE A 472 -5.06 23.14 -6.65
N VAL A 473 -4.24 23.03 -5.63
CA VAL A 473 -3.56 24.16 -5.00
C VAL A 473 -2.07 23.95 -5.15
N THR A 474 -1.41 24.91 -5.77
CA THR A 474 0.06 24.98 -5.84
C THR A 474 0.53 26.11 -4.93
N TYR A 475 1.34 25.79 -3.93
CA TYR A 475 2.05 26.78 -3.11
C TYR A 475 3.49 26.87 -3.56
N ASP A 476 3.95 28.07 -3.94
CA ASP A 476 5.37 28.32 -4.15
C ASP A 476 6.00 28.92 -2.88
N ILE A 477 6.88 28.16 -2.24
CA ILE A 477 7.53 28.52 -0.98
C ILE A 477 8.46 29.73 -1.16
N SER A 478 9.02 29.93 -2.35
CA SER A 478 9.95 31.02 -2.64
C SER A 478 9.25 32.36 -2.85
N ILE A 479 8.04 32.33 -3.45
CA ILE A 479 7.19 33.52 -3.64
C ILE A 479 6.27 33.73 -2.41
N ARG A 480 6.04 32.69 -1.60
CA ARG A 480 5.02 32.61 -0.53
C ARG A 480 3.62 32.94 -1.04
N LYS A 481 3.31 32.46 -2.25
CA LYS A 481 2.01 32.65 -2.91
C LYS A 481 1.36 31.28 -3.14
N PHE A 482 0.09 31.19 -2.81
CA PHE A 482 -0.80 30.13 -3.29
C PHE A 482 -1.38 30.53 -4.65
N ASP A 483 -1.30 29.64 -5.64
CA ASP A 483 -2.20 29.62 -6.79
C ASP A 483 -3.19 28.47 -6.61
N VAL A 484 -4.47 28.82 -6.62
CA VAL A 484 -5.59 27.88 -6.55
C VAL A 484 -6.13 27.77 -7.98
N SER A 485 -5.93 26.62 -8.62
CA SER A 485 -6.61 26.35 -9.87
C SER A 485 -8.11 26.26 -9.61
N GLY A 486 -8.92 26.67 -10.59
CA GLY A 486 -10.38 26.76 -10.40
C GLY A 486 -11.02 25.44 -10.00
N SER A 487 -12.24 25.50 -9.46
CA SER A 487 -13.06 24.30 -9.22
C SER A 487 -13.43 23.63 -10.55
N HIS A 488 -12.77 22.53 -10.89
CA HIS A 488 -13.08 21.70 -12.05
C HIS A 488 -14.19 20.71 -11.68
N TYR A 489 -15.34 20.76 -12.35
CA TYR A 489 -16.42 19.77 -12.18
C TYR A 489 -16.07 18.49 -12.95
N ALA A 490 -15.27 17.64 -12.31
CA ALA A 490 -14.70 16.42 -12.87
C ALA A 490 -15.64 15.20 -12.84
N HIS A 491 -16.62 15.22 -11.95
CA HIS A 491 -17.47 14.08 -11.61
C HIS A 491 -18.90 14.54 -11.28
N ASP A 492 -19.88 13.67 -11.52
CA ASP A 492 -21.31 13.92 -11.26
C ASP A 492 -21.74 13.51 -9.83
N GLN A 493 -20.85 12.83 -9.10
CA GLN A 493 -21.00 12.42 -7.69
C GLN A 493 -19.70 12.68 -6.91
N VAL A 494 -19.74 12.44 -5.59
CA VAL A 494 -18.58 12.60 -4.69
C VAL A 494 -17.30 11.96 -5.22
N VAL A 495 -16.21 12.72 -5.20
CA VAL A 495 -14.87 12.22 -5.50
C VAL A 495 -14.44 11.24 -4.41
N THR A 496 -14.19 9.98 -4.77
CA THR A 496 -13.88 8.91 -3.81
C THR A 496 -12.42 8.53 -3.75
N GLY A 497 -11.57 8.99 -4.68
CA GLY A 497 -10.12 8.75 -4.64
C GLY A 497 -9.33 9.75 -5.47
N LEU A 498 -8.13 10.09 -5.00
CA LEU A 498 -7.15 10.94 -5.67
C LEU A 498 -5.72 10.43 -5.45
N ALA A 499 -4.98 10.22 -6.53
CA ALA A 499 -3.59 9.76 -6.46
C ALA A 499 -2.72 10.44 -7.53
N TRP A 500 -1.59 11.00 -7.09
CA TRP A 500 -0.54 11.53 -7.97
C TRP A 500 0.37 10.41 -8.51
N ALA A 501 0.84 10.58 -9.74
CA ALA A 501 1.88 9.77 -10.38
C ALA A 501 2.92 10.69 -11.05
N TYR A 502 4.08 10.12 -11.42
CA TYR A 502 5.12 10.82 -12.20
C TYR A 502 5.54 12.17 -11.62
N ASP A 503 5.87 12.19 -10.33
CA ASP A 503 6.23 13.41 -9.59
C ASP A 503 5.21 14.55 -9.68
N GLY A 504 3.91 14.21 -9.75
CA GLY A 504 2.82 15.19 -9.79
C GLY A 504 2.48 15.69 -11.19
N GLN A 505 3.16 15.22 -12.23
CA GLN A 505 2.83 15.54 -13.63
C GLN A 505 1.45 14.99 -14.02
N CYS A 506 0.99 13.90 -13.38
CA CYS A 506 -0.32 13.31 -13.63
C CYS A 506 -1.10 13.02 -12.33
N LEU A 507 -2.40 13.32 -12.37
CA LEU A 507 -3.37 13.04 -11.30
C LEU A 507 -4.42 12.04 -11.80
N TYR A 508 -4.77 11.05 -10.99
CA TYR A 508 -5.91 10.16 -11.24
C TYR A 508 -7.02 10.42 -10.24
N SER A 509 -8.27 10.51 -10.71
CA SER A 509 -9.47 10.71 -9.88
C SER A 509 -10.57 9.70 -10.18
N CYS A 510 -11.29 9.26 -9.15
CA CYS A 510 -12.50 8.44 -9.30
C CYS A 510 -13.63 8.94 -8.42
N SER A 511 -14.85 8.53 -8.76
CA SER A 511 -16.08 8.98 -8.11
C SER A 511 -17.07 7.84 -7.89
N GLN A 512 -18.02 8.08 -6.98
CA GLN A 512 -19.17 7.20 -6.76
C GLN A 512 -20.07 7.06 -8.00
N ASP A 513 -19.90 7.88 -9.04
CA ASP A 513 -20.54 7.71 -10.37
C ASP A 513 -19.88 6.65 -11.28
N ASN A 514 -18.95 5.85 -10.74
CA ASN A 514 -18.18 4.80 -11.43
C ASN A 514 -17.14 5.30 -12.46
N SER A 515 -17.06 6.61 -12.71
CA SER A 515 -16.04 7.17 -13.61
C SER A 515 -14.63 7.14 -12.98
N LEU A 516 -13.64 7.21 -13.88
CA LEU A 516 -12.21 7.24 -13.60
C LEU A 516 -11.59 8.15 -14.65
N HIS A 517 -10.98 9.25 -14.23
CA HIS A 517 -10.37 10.25 -15.12
C HIS A 517 -8.88 10.39 -14.82
N SER A 518 -8.11 10.72 -15.87
CA SER A 518 -6.67 11.03 -15.80
C SER A 518 -6.50 12.50 -16.17
N TRP A 519 -5.58 13.19 -15.50
CA TRP A 519 -5.39 14.63 -15.66
C TRP A 519 -3.91 15.01 -15.67
N ILE A 520 -3.58 16.07 -16.40
CA ILE A 520 -2.24 16.68 -16.43
C ILE A 520 -2.36 18.16 -16.04
N ILE A 521 -1.41 18.64 -15.24
CA ILE A 521 -1.26 20.07 -14.95
C ILE A 521 -0.49 20.73 -16.11
N LYS A 522 -1.07 21.76 -16.73
CA LYS A 522 -0.37 22.61 -17.71
C LYS A 522 -0.47 24.06 -17.26
N GLY A 523 0.63 24.62 -16.76
CA GLY A 523 0.60 25.89 -16.03
C GLY A 523 -0.31 25.76 -14.80
N ASP A 524 -1.30 26.62 -14.70
CA ASP A 524 -2.26 26.66 -13.58
C ASP A 524 -3.60 25.95 -13.91
N LEU A 525 -3.70 25.25 -15.06
CA LEU A 525 -4.90 24.58 -15.54
C LEU A 525 -4.79 23.06 -15.49
N LEU A 526 -5.93 22.40 -15.24
CA LEU A 526 -6.06 20.95 -15.23
C LEU A 526 -6.68 20.48 -16.56
N HIS A 527 -5.96 19.62 -17.29
CA HIS A 527 -6.43 19.06 -18.56
C HIS A 527 -6.77 17.58 -18.40
N GLU A 528 -8.00 17.20 -18.76
CA GLU A 528 -8.40 15.80 -18.88
C GLU A 528 -7.59 15.14 -20.01
N VAL A 529 -7.08 13.94 -19.78
CA VAL A 529 -6.38 13.13 -20.79
C VAL A 529 -6.92 11.71 -20.81
N PRO A 530 -6.93 11.03 -21.98
CA PRO A 530 -7.31 9.64 -22.05
C PRO A 530 -6.33 8.76 -21.27
N LEU A 531 -6.88 7.76 -20.59
CA LEU A 531 -6.09 6.67 -20.01
C LEU A 531 -5.40 5.87 -21.13
N PRO A 532 -4.15 5.42 -20.95
CA PRO A 532 -3.36 4.80 -22.01
C PRO A 532 -3.89 3.43 -22.44
N SER A 533 -3.55 3.03 -23.66
CA SER A 533 -4.00 1.75 -24.22
C SER A 533 -3.18 0.56 -23.69
N ASN A 534 -3.83 -0.57 -23.40
CA ASN A 534 -3.16 -1.78 -22.91
C ASN A 534 -2.48 -2.56 -24.06
N ILE A 535 -1.36 -2.02 -24.56
CA ILE A 535 -0.53 -2.61 -25.61
C ILE A 535 0.20 -3.88 -25.16
N LEU A 536 0.36 -4.11 -23.85
CA LEU A 536 1.11 -5.24 -23.30
C LEU A 536 0.53 -6.63 -23.61
N GLY A 537 -0.63 -6.72 -24.26
CA GLY A 537 -1.19 -7.97 -24.80
C GLY A 537 -1.57 -9.02 -23.74
N VAL A 538 -1.45 -8.68 -22.45
CA VAL A 538 -1.75 -9.56 -21.33
C VAL A 538 -3.23 -9.94 -21.40
N LYS A 539 -3.50 -11.22 -21.71
CA LYS A 539 -4.86 -11.77 -21.77
C LYS A 539 -5.63 -11.37 -20.52
N MET A 540 -6.75 -10.69 -20.71
CA MET A 540 -7.65 -10.32 -19.62
C MET A 540 -8.08 -11.56 -18.84
N SER A 541 -7.63 -11.67 -17.58
CA SER A 541 -8.21 -12.61 -16.63
C SER A 541 -9.49 -11.98 -16.09
N THR A 542 -10.61 -12.29 -16.75
CA THR A 542 -11.94 -11.79 -16.41
C THR A 542 -12.94 -12.92 -16.26
N ASP A 543 -12.72 -13.75 -15.24
CA ASP A 543 -13.78 -14.53 -14.57
C ASP A 543 -14.68 -13.61 -13.70
N VAL A 544 -14.55 -12.28 -13.89
CA VAL A 544 -15.11 -11.21 -13.05
C VAL A 544 -15.99 -10.30 -13.92
N PRO A 545 -17.30 -10.20 -13.66
CA PRO A 545 -18.22 -9.37 -14.44
C PRO A 545 -17.78 -7.92 -14.59
N ASN A 546 -18.11 -7.31 -15.73
CA ASN A 546 -17.83 -5.90 -16.03
C ASN A 546 -19.03 -5.02 -15.67
N VAL A 547 -19.48 -5.11 -14.41
CA VAL A 547 -20.81 -4.69 -13.94
C VAL A 547 -20.68 -3.91 -12.64
N SER A 548 -19.96 -2.79 -12.66
CA SER A 548 -19.77 -1.90 -11.51
C SER A 548 -20.78 -0.76 -11.46
N ASP A 549 -21.09 -0.31 -10.25
CA ASP A 549 -22.00 0.81 -9.96
C ASP A 549 -21.31 2.05 -9.36
N ALA A 550 -20.17 1.89 -8.67
CA ALA A 550 -19.42 2.99 -8.07
C ALA A 550 -17.93 2.68 -7.86
N CYS A 551 -17.06 3.71 -7.92
CA CYS A 551 -15.66 3.64 -7.46
C CYS A 551 -15.54 4.13 -6.01
N PHE A 552 -14.60 3.57 -5.24
CA PHE A 552 -14.36 3.89 -3.83
C PHE A 552 -12.92 4.27 -3.49
N GLY A 553 -12.01 4.32 -4.48
CA GLY A 553 -10.65 4.82 -4.30
C GLY A 553 -9.68 4.36 -5.40
N ILE A 554 -8.53 5.03 -5.46
CA ILE A 554 -7.39 4.72 -6.33
C ILE A 554 -6.12 4.68 -5.48
N ALA A 555 -5.19 3.78 -5.78
CA ALA A 555 -3.80 3.89 -5.36
C ALA A 555 -2.84 3.66 -6.54
N VAL A 556 -1.74 4.40 -6.57
CA VAL A 556 -0.67 4.30 -7.59
C VAL A 556 0.42 3.34 -7.11
N SER A 557 1.07 2.63 -8.03
CA SER A 557 2.15 1.69 -7.71
C SER A 557 3.47 2.42 -7.32
N PRO A 558 4.38 1.79 -6.55
CA PRO A 558 5.57 2.48 -6.01
C PRO A 558 6.56 3.09 -7.02
N ALA A 559 6.55 2.63 -8.28
CA ALA A 559 7.30 3.22 -9.39
C ALA A 559 6.40 3.95 -10.43
N SER A 560 5.13 4.21 -10.12
CA SER A 560 4.16 4.90 -10.99
C SER A 560 3.91 4.25 -12.36
N LEU A 561 4.00 2.92 -12.50
CA LEU A 561 3.67 2.25 -13.77
C LEU A 561 2.28 1.61 -13.81
N ALA A 562 1.62 1.39 -12.67
CA ALA A 562 0.27 0.85 -12.57
C ALA A 562 -0.59 1.61 -11.53
N ILE A 563 -1.91 1.48 -11.63
CA ILE A 563 -2.88 1.92 -10.63
C ILE A 563 -3.84 0.80 -10.25
N ALA A 564 -4.27 0.80 -8.99
CA ALA A 564 -5.30 -0.09 -8.44
C ALA A 564 -6.55 0.74 -8.13
N VAL A 565 -7.70 0.35 -8.68
CA VAL A 565 -8.98 1.03 -8.52
C VAL A 565 -9.97 0.06 -7.85
N VAL A 566 -10.68 0.51 -6.83
CA VAL A 566 -11.68 -0.32 -6.14
C VAL A 566 -13.09 0.09 -6.57
N ARG A 567 -13.87 -0.89 -7.05
CA ARG A 567 -15.25 -0.73 -7.51
C ARG A 567 -16.18 -1.70 -6.80
N SER A 568 -17.39 -1.27 -6.46
CA SER A 568 -18.50 -2.19 -6.11
C SER A 568 -19.14 -2.77 -7.36
N PHE A 569 -19.95 -3.84 -7.21
CA PHE A 569 -20.77 -4.39 -8.28
C PHE A 569 -22.24 -4.01 -8.11
N ASP A 570 -22.94 -3.77 -9.23
CA ASP A 570 -24.40 -3.73 -9.22
C ASP A 570 -24.97 -5.13 -8.94
N VAL A 571 -25.35 -5.34 -7.68
CA VAL A 571 -25.93 -6.58 -7.16
C VAL A 571 -27.23 -6.98 -7.88
N ASN A 572 -27.92 -6.04 -8.55
CA ASN A 572 -29.15 -6.30 -9.30
C ASN A 572 -28.88 -6.90 -10.69
N LEU A 573 -27.73 -6.56 -11.29
CA LEU A 573 -27.31 -7.04 -12.61
C LEU A 573 -26.46 -8.33 -12.54
N LEU A 574 -25.87 -8.63 -11.37
CA LEU A 574 -25.25 -9.93 -11.08
C LEU A 574 -26.27 -11.06 -10.96
N ASN A 575 -25.85 -12.29 -11.26
CA ASN A 575 -26.66 -13.49 -11.04
C ASN A 575 -26.94 -13.72 -9.54
N GLN A 576 -28.21 -13.56 -9.14
CA GLN A 576 -28.67 -13.63 -7.75
C GLN A 576 -28.42 -14.97 -7.02
N MET A 577 -28.20 -16.05 -7.76
CA MET A 577 -27.95 -17.39 -7.18
C MET A 577 -26.46 -17.70 -7.01
N TYR A 578 -25.60 -17.20 -7.90
CA TYR A 578 -24.19 -17.60 -7.97
C TYR A 578 -23.22 -16.43 -7.69
N GLU A 579 -23.39 -15.30 -8.37
CA GLU A 579 -22.44 -14.18 -8.38
C GLU A 579 -22.73 -13.19 -7.25
N ALA A 580 -23.98 -12.73 -7.14
CA ALA A 580 -24.40 -11.71 -6.19
C ALA A 580 -24.23 -12.11 -4.71
N ARG A 581 -23.89 -13.37 -4.43
CA ARG A 581 -23.65 -13.93 -3.09
C ARG A 581 -22.17 -13.91 -2.69
N SER A 582 -21.25 -14.01 -3.65
CA SER A 582 -19.81 -14.15 -3.45
C SER A 582 -19.02 -12.91 -3.93
N LEU A 583 -19.50 -12.26 -4.99
CA LEU A 583 -18.94 -11.05 -5.57
C LEU A 583 -19.67 -9.83 -4.99
N LYS A 584 -18.92 -8.93 -4.33
CA LYS A 584 -19.45 -7.67 -3.78
C LYS A 584 -18.72 -6.44 -4.27
N ALA A 585 -17.42 -6.56 -4.48
CA ALA A 585 -16.57 -5.53 -5.09
C ALA A 585 -15.38 -6.18 -5.80
N VAL A 586 -14.58 -5.36 -6.48
CA VAL A 586 -13.39 -5.77 -7.22
C VAL A 586 -12.26 -4.75 -7.05
N VAL A 587 -11.03 -5.24 -7.00
CA VAL A 587 -9.81 -4.46 -7.23
C VAL A 587 -9.40 -4.66 -8.68
N GLU A 588 -9.38 -3.59 -9.46
CA GLU A 588 -8.96 -3.60 -10.85
C GLU A 588 -7.60 -2.94 -11.01
N PHE A 589 -6.71 -3.55 -11.76
CA PHE A 589 -5.40 -3.00 -12.07
C PHE A 589 -5.33 -2.52 -13.51
N PHE A 590 -4.88 -1.28 -13.68
CA PHE A 590 -4.66 -0.64 -14.97
C PHE A 590 -3.19 -0.27 -15.10
N TRP A 591 -2.62 -0.45 -16.29
CA TRP A 591 -1.30 0.08 -16.61
C TRP A 591 -1.42 1.57 -16.89
N ILE A 592 -0.53 2.37 -16.31
CA ILE A 592 -0.40 3.80 -16.61
C ILE A 592 0.90 4.14 -17.34
N GLY A 593 1.86 3.21 -17.44
CA GLY A 593 3.16 3.45 -18.09
C GLY A 593 3.11 4.02 -19.53
N GLY A 594 2.03 3.83 -20.28
CA GLY A 594 1.83 4.45 -21.60
C GLY A 594 1.34 5.91 -21.58
N GLN A 595 1.12 6.50 -20.40
CA GLN A 595 0.57 7.85 -20.22
C GLN A 595 1.51 8.89 -20.84
N MET A 596 0.97 9.68 -21.77
CA MET A 596 1.63 10.87 -22.31
C MET A 596 1.68 11.94 -21.21
N LEU A 597 2.85 12.58 -20.99
CA LEU A 597 3.07 13.57 -19.92
C LEU A 597 3.44 14.98 -20.44
N GLN A 598 3.86 15.10 -21.70
CA GLN A 598 4.30 16.33 -22.37
C GLN A 598 3.65 16.43 -23.76
N ASP A 599 3.60 17.64 -24.33
CA ASP A 599 3.05 17.88 -25.68
C ASP A 599 4.10 17.73 -26.79
N ASP A 600 3.64 17.43 -28.01
CA ASP A 600 4.43 17.08 -29.20
C ASP A 600 5.34 18.22 -29.77
N ASN A 601 5.61 19.29 -29.02
CA ASN A 601 6.44 20.43 -29.45
C ASN A 601 7.94 20.27 -29.17
N GLU A 602 8.33 19.37 -28.27
CA GLU A 602 9.73 18.93 -28.12
C GLU A 602 9.88 17.59 -28.84
N HIS A 603 10.46 17.65 -30.06
CA HIS A 603 10.73 16.49 -30.94
C HIS A 603 11.88 15.63 -30.40
N ASP A 604 11.72 15.14 -29.18
CA ASP A 604 12.64 14.24 -28.49
C ASP A 604 12.44 12.77 -28.97
N ASP A 605 12.13 12.61 -30.26
CA ASP A 605 12.02 11.33 -30.99
C ASP A 605 13.40 10.71 -31.24
N GLU A 606 14.48 11.51 -31.20
CA GLU A 606 15.86 11.03 -31.30
C GLU A 606 16.25 10.06 -30.17
N ASN A 607 15.51 10.05 -29.05
CA ASN A 607 15.74 9.13 -27.94
C ASN A 607 15.18 7.71 -28.17
N PHE A 608 14.22 7.50 -29.08
CA PHE A 608 13.69 6.15 -29.39
C PHE A 608 13.58 5.89 -30.91
N PRO A 609 14.68 5.98 -31.67
CA PRO A 609 14.68 5.91 -33.12
C PRO A 609 14.35 4.48 -33.61
N GLY A 610 13.11 4.28 -34.07
CA GLY A 610 12.67 3.03 -34.70
C GLY A 610 11.27 2.55 -34.30
N PHE A 611 10.65 3.10 -33.25
CA PHE A 611 9.31 2.69 -32.79
C PHE A 611 8.23 3.69 -33.21
N PRO A 612 7.43 3.43 -34.27
CA PRO A 612 6.43 4.38 -34.77
C PRO A 612 5.15 4.47 -33.92
N ASN A 613 5.09 3.77 -32.78
CA ASN A 613 3.93 3.79 -31.89
C ASN A 613 4.21 4.73 -30.71
N ARG A 614 3.55 5.89 -30.67
CA ARG A 614 3.68 6.91 -29.61
C ARG A 614 3.52 6.33 -28.20
N ASP A 615 2.61 5.39 -28.00
CA ASP A 615 2.40 4.79 -26.69
C ASP A 615 3.63 3.95 -26.25
N LEU A 616 4.38 3.33 -27.18
CA LEU A 616 5.67 2.68 -26.87
C LEU A 616 6.76 3.70 -26.51
N VAL A 617 6.77 4.87 -27.13
CA VAL A 617 7.70 5.97 -26.76
C VAL A 617 7.39 6.46 -25.34
N ASN A 618 6.11 6.66 -25.01
CA ASN A 618 5.68 7.00 -23.64
C ASN A 618 6.07 5.91 -22.63
N TRP A 619 5.80 4.64 -22.92
CA TRP A 619 6.24 3.51 -22.08
C TRP A 619 7.76 3.50 -21.87
N GLY A 620 8.55 3.81 -22.90
CA GLY A 620 10.00 3.87 -22.82
C GLY A 620 10.47 4.99 -21.91
N ARG A 621 9.98 6.22 -22.14
CA ARG A 621 10.26 7.41 -21.31
C ARG A 621 9.86 7.18 -19.85
N ASN A 622 8.66 6.64 -19.61
CA ASN A 622 8.14 6.43 -18.25
C ASN A 622 8.85 5.28 -17.51
N ILE A 623 9.25 4.20 -18.18
CA ILE A 623 10.09 3.16 -17.58
C ILE A 623 11.47 3.71 -17.22
N LEU A 624 12.12 4.48 -18.10
CA LEU A 624 13.41 5.12 -17.81
C LEU A 624 13.33 6.09 -16.63
N TRP A 625 12.28 6.94 -16.60
CA TRP A 625 11.99 7.79 -15.45
C TRP A 625 11.88 6.95 -14.16
N SER A 626 11.12 5.86 -14.19
CA SER A 626 10.88 4.96 -13.05
C SER A 626 12.15 4.28 -12.53
N LEU A 627 13.06 3.88 -13.43
CA LEU A 627 14.36 3.31 -13.08
C LEU A 627 15.23 4.34 -12.33
N ASN A 628 15.30 5.56 -12.87
CA ASN A 628 16.13 6.64 -12.34
C ASN A 628 15.65 7.14 -10.95
N GLN A 629 14.35 7.02 -10.62
CA GLN A 629 13.82 7.36 -9.29
C GLN A 629 14.50 6.60 -8.13
N HIS A 630 15.06 5.41 -8.39
CA HIS A 630 15.77 4.63 -7.37
C HIS A 630 17.22 5.08 -7.13
N GLU A 631 17.74 6.02 -7.92
CA GLU A 631 19.09 6.56 -7.81
C GLU A 631 19.13 7.80 -6.90
N GLN A 632 18.16 8.70 -7.07
CA GLN A 632 18.03 9.94 -6.31
C GLN A 632 17.74 9.70 -4.82
N TYR A 633 17.03 8.60 -4.49
CA TYR A 633 16.60 8.27 -3.13
C TYR A 633 17.19 6.98 -2.59
N LEU A 634 18.44 7.05 -2.12
CA LEU A 634 19.22 5.94 -1.53
C LEU A 634 18.58 5.27 -0.31
N ASP A 635 17.55 5.86 0.31
CA ASP A 635 16.79 5.28 1.42
C ASP A 635 15.41 4.71 0.99
N LYS A 636 14.93 4.99 -0.23
CA LYS A 636 13.69 4.39 -0.77
C LYS A 636 13.93 2.89 -1.03
N PRO A 637 12.98 1.99 -0.71
CA PRO A 637 13.13 0.57 -1.03
C PRO A 637 13.09 0.30 -2.55
N LEU A 638 13.79 -0.75 -3.00
CA LEU A 638 13.74 -1.25 -4.38
C LEU A 638 12.46 -2.08 -4.60
N VAL A 639 11.34 -1.38 -4.77
CA VAL A 639 10.03 -1.99 -5.07
C VAL A 639 9.79 -1.92 -6.57
N VAL A 640 10.28 -2.94 -7.28
CA VAL A 640 10.45 -2.94 -8.74
C VAL A 640 9.49 -3.91 -9.45
N TRP A 641 8.39 -4.29 -8.79
CA TRP A 641 7.46 -5.30 -9.34
C TRP A 641 6.79 -4.85 -10.64
N ASP A 642 6.30 -3.62 -10.67
CA ASP A 642 5.61 -3.01 -11.81
C ASP A 642 6.56 -2.79 -12.99
N ILE A 643 7.80 -2.34 -12.72
CA ILE A 643 8.89 -2.29 -13.70
C ILE A 643 9.17 -3.69 -14.30
N ILE A 644 9.39 -4.70 -13.45
CA ILE A 644 9.65 -6.07 -13.90
C ILE A 644 8.45 -6.63 -14.69
N ALA A 645 7.23 -6.41 -14.21
CA ALA A 645 6.03 -6.96 -14.85
C ALA A 645 5.77 -6.31 -16.23
N ALA A 646 5.99 -5.00 -16.38
CA ALA A 646 5.94 -4.33 -17.67
C ALA A 646 7.04 -4.84 -18.62
N LEU A 647 8.30 -4.89 -18.16
CA LEU A 647 9.43 -5.37 -18.98
C LEU A 647 9.29 -6.86 -19.34
N SER A 648 8.87 -7.73 -18.42
CA SER A 648 8.61 -9.17 -18.69
C SER A 648 7.39 -9.41 -19.58
N ALA A 649 6.48 -8.44 -19.70
CA ALA A 649 5.41 -8.47 -20.70
C ALA A 649 5.94 -8.03 -22.07
N PHE A 650 6.69 -6.93 -22.16
CA PHE A 650 7.37 -6.51 -23.39
C PHE A 650 8.36 -7.57 -23.92
N MET A 651 9.11 -8.28 -23.07
CA MET A 651 9.98 -9.40 -23.48
C MET A 651 9.24 -10.54 -24.21
N LYS A 652 7.90 -10.62 -24.12
CA LYS A 652 7.10 -11.64 -24.81
C LYS A 652 6.57 -11.18 -26.17
N SER A 653 6.47 -9.87 -26.40
CA SER A 653 6.02 -9.27 -27.65
C SER A 653 7.17 -8.68 -28.48
N GLU A 654 8.02 -7.86 -27.85
CA GLU A 654 9.01 -6.97 -28.47
C GLU A 654 10.34 -7.04 -27.70
N VAL A 655 11.15 -8.07 -27.94
CA VAL A 655 12.44 -8.28 -27.22
C VAL A 655 13.39 -7.09 -27.41
N ASN A 656 13.58 -6.65 -28.66
CA ASN A 656 14.52 -5.58 -29.02
C ASN A 656 14.20 -4.26 -28.31
N TYR A 657 12.92 -3.99 -28.02
CA TYR A 657 12.46 -2.80 -27.31
C TYR A 657 12.94 -2.79 -25.85
N VAL A 658 12.86 -3.93 -25.16
CA VAL A 658 13.38 -4.08 -23.79
C VAL A 658 14.90 -3.93 -23.78
N GLU A 659 15.61 -4.54 -24.72
CA GLU A 659 17.06 -4.42 -24.78
C GLU A 659 17.52 -2.98 -25.03
N GLN A 660 16.84 -2.23 -25.91
CA GLN A 660 17.13 -0.81 -26.12
C GLN A 660 16.86 0.05 -24.88
N ILE A 661 15.77 -0.20 -24.14
CA ILE A 661 15.52 0.48 -22.85
C ILE A 661 16.66 0.22 -21.86
N LEU A 662 17.10 -1.03 -21.72
CA LEU A 662 18.15 -1.38 -20.76
C LEU A 662 19.53 -0.87 -21.19
N VAL A 663 19.85 -0.90 -22.48
CA VAL A 663 21.07 -0.31 -23.04
C VAL A 663 21.08 1.21 -22.84
N MET A 664 19.97 1.91 -23.13
CA MET A 664 19.88 3.35 -22.94
C MET A 664 19.97 3.73 -21.45
N TRP A 665 19.27 3.03 -20.55
CA TRP A 665 19.38 3.27 -19.11
C TRP A 665 20.82 3.15 -18.61
N LEU A 666 21.55 2.11 -19.03
CA LEU A 666 22.96 1.93 -18.68
C LEU A 666 23.85 3.05 -19.22
N MET A 667 23.60 3.52 -20.44
CA MET A 667 24.38 4.60 -21.07
C MET A 667 24.14 5.94 -20.39
N THR A 668 22.88 6.28 -20.08
CA THR A 668 22.52 7.44 -19.24
C THR A 668 23.15 7.33 -17.85
N SER A 669 23.11 6.15 -17.22
CA SER A 669 23.70 5.88 -15.89
C SER A 669 25.21 6.11 -15.83
N VAL A 670 25.91 5.93 -16.96
CA VAL A 670 27.37 6.14 -17.09
C VAL A 670 27.70 7.55 -17.63
N GLY A 671 26.71 8.28 -18.17
CA GLY A 671 26.90 9.60 -18.78
C GLY A 671 27.52 9.55 -20.18
N LEU A 672 27.21 8.52 -20.97
CA LEU A 672 27.70 8.34 -22.34
C LEU A 672 26.57 8.42 -23.36
N VAL A 673 26.88 8.97 -24.54
CA VAL A 673 25.99 9.01 -25.72
C VAL A 673 26.72 8.32 -26.88
N CYS A 674 26.24 7.13 -27.28
CA CYS A 674 26.72 6.32 -28.41
C CYS A 674 25.55 5.48 -28.96
N ASP A 675 25.76 4.80 -30.10
CA ASP A 675 24.76 3.96 -30.76
C ASP A 675 24.12 2.90 -29.83
N PRO A 676 22.81 2.60 -29.98
CA PRO A 676 22.04 1.76 -29.06
C PRO A 676 22.30 0.23 -29.19
N SER A 677 23.44 -0.19 -29.75
CA SER A 677 23.74 -1.61 -29.96
C SER A 677 24.51 -2.22 -28.77
N LEU A 678 23.98 -3.33 -28.23
CA LEU A 678 24.54 -4.01 -27.06
C LEU A 678 26.03 -4.36 -27.24
N GLU A 679 26.44 -4.82 -28.42
CA GLU A 679 27.83 -5.15 -28.74
C GLU A 679 28.81 -3.96 -28.65
N SER A 680 28.38 -2.75 -29.04
CA SER A 680 29.21 -1.54 -28.96
C SER A 680 29.24 -0.93 -27.56
N VAL A 681 28.16 -1.11 -26.79
CA VAL A 681 28.00 -0.60 -25.42
C VAL A 681 28.69 -1.48 -24.39
N LEU A 682 28.75 -2.80 -24.61
CA LEU A 682 29.36 -3.78 -23.70
C LEU A 682 30.79 -3.44 -23.21
N PRO A 683 31.75 -3.07 -24.08
CA PRO A 683 33.10 -2.68 -23.64
C PRO A 683 33.13 -1.41 -22.78
N HIS A 684 32.19 -0.50 -23.01
CA HIS A 684 32.05 0.74 -22.26
C HIS A 684 31.45 0.44 -20.87
N VAL A 685 30.31 -0.24 -20.80
CA VAL A 685 29.70 -0.67 -19.52
C VAL A 685 30.69 -1.49 -18.69
N TYR A 686 31.40 -2.44 -19.30
CA TYR A 686 32.45 -3.24 -18.62
C TYR A 686 33.48 -2.36 -17.90
N ARG A 687 33.91 -1.26 -18.53
CA ARG A 687 34.89 -0.33 -17.96
C ARG A 687 34.31 0.50 -16.80
N TYR A 688 33.02 0.86 -16.87
CA TYR A 688 32.38 1.81 -15.96
C TYR A 688 31.43 1.20 -14.92
N LEU A 689 31.27 -0.14 -14.86
CA LEU A 689 30.54 -0.85 -13.79
C LEU A 689 30.96 -0.42 -12.36
N SER A 690 32.22 0.03 -12.20
CA SER A 690 32.77 0.51 -10.91
C SER A 690 32.28 1.90 -10.50
N ASP A 691 31.87 2.72 -11.47
CA ASP A 691 31.41 4.10 -11.28
C ASP A 691 29.89 4.19 -11.12
N LEU A 692 29.17 3.09 -11.34
CA LEU A 692 27.75 2.94 -11.00
C LEU A 692 27.54 2.86 -9.49
N THR A 693 26.41 3.38 -9.03
CA THR A 693 25.92 3.22 -7.66
C THR A 693 25.63 1.76 -7.35
N SER A 694 25.71 1.38 -6.08
CA SER A 694 25.30 0.02 -5.66
C SER A 694 23.81 -0.23 -5.90
N ARG A 695 22.96 0.81 -5.87
CA ARG A 695 21.53 0.70 -6.21
C ARG A 695 21.29 0.39 -7.69
N GLN A 696 22.03 1.01 -8.61
CA GLN A 696 22.00 0.67 -10.04
C GLN A 696 22.41 -0.79 -10.26
N LEU A 697 23.53 -1.24 -9.68
CA LEU A 697 23.98 -2.64 -9.80
C LEU A 697 22.96 -3.63 -9.19
N HIS A 698 22.28 -3.26 -8.09
CA HIS A 698 21.19 -4.06 -7.51
C HIS A 698 19.97 -4.16 -8.43
N LEU A 699 19.50 -3.02 -8.95
CA LEU A 699 18.36 -2.93 -9.87
C LEU A 699 18.63 -3.71 -11.16
N PHE A 700 19.81 -3.51 -11.75
CA PHE A 700 20.33 -4.25 -12.91
C PHE A 700 20.34 -5.77 -12.69
N ASN A 701 20.88 -6.22 -11.56
CA ASN A 701 20.93 -7.65 -11.22
C ASN A 701 19.54 -8.28 -11.03
N VAL A 702 18.56 -7.52 -10.52
CA VAL A 702 17.18 -8.00 -10.38
C VAL A 702 16.50 -8.07 -11.74
N ILE A 703 16.64 -7.03 -12.57
CA ILE A 703 16.08 -6.99 -13.93
C ILE A 703 16.63 -8.14 -14.78
N ILE A 704 17.95 -8.31 -14.88
CA ILE A 704 18.52 -9.41 -15.69
C ILE A 704 18.00 -10.78 -15.23
N ARG A 705 17.90 -11.03 -13.91
CA ARG A 705 17.44 -12.34 -13.41
C ARG A 705 15.95 -12.60 -13.64
N HIS A 706 15.06 -11.60 -13.58
CA HIS A 706 13.60 -11.80 -13.71
C HIS A 706 13.01 -11.48 -15.08
N VAL A 707 13.67 -10.63 -15.87
CA VAL A 707 13.23 -10.20 -17.20
C VAL A 707 13.97 -11.04 -18.26
N ILE A 708 15.29 -10.95 -18.34
CA ILE A 708 16.09 -11.60 -19.40
C ILE A 708 16.24 -13.10 -19.15
N LEU A 709 16.90 -13.50 -18.06
CA LEU A 709 17.28 -14.89 -17.78
C LEU A 709 16.09 -15.79 -17.41
N ARG A 710 14.96 -15.21 -17.00
CA ARG A 710 13.75 -15.98 -16.64
C ARG A 710 12.94 -16.34 -17.87
N GLU A 711 12.66 -15.39 -18.76
CA GLU A 711 11.92 -15.65 -19.99
C GLU A 711 12.73 -16.54 -20.94
N ALA A 712 14.06 -16.39 -20.98
CA ALA A 712 14.96 -17.31 -21.70
C ALA A 712 14.91 -18.77 -21.19
N LYS A 713 14.54 -19.00 -19.92
CA LYS A 713 14.33 -20.36 -19.35
C LYS A 713 12.94 -20.93 -19.64
N LEU A 714 11.95 -20.07 -19.89
CA LEU A 714 10.57 -20.48 -20.23
C LEU A 714 10.42 -20.74 -21.73
N ASN A 715 11.05 -19.92 -22.56
CA ASN A 715 10.98 -19.98 -24.03
C ASN A 715 12.01 -20.96 -24.62
N GLY A 716 11.96 -22.22 -24.16
CA GLY A 716 12.95 -23.26 -24.47
C GLY A 716 13.26 -23.40 -25.97
N GLU A 717 14.56 -23.37 -26.29
CA GLU A 717 15.15 -23.58 -27.63
C GLU A 717 14.72 -22.60 -28.73
N ARG A 718 15.07 -21.32 -28.55
CA ARG A 718 15.21 -20.34 -29.66
C ARG A 718 16.65 -20.18 -30.18
N GLN A 719 16.88 -19.20 -31.06
CA GLN A 719 17.91 -19.25 -32.09
C GLN A 719 19.38 -19.10 -31.61
N ARG A 720 20.32 -19.31 -32.54
CA ARG A 720 21.75 -19.33 -32.27
C ARG A 720 22.33 -17.97 -31.88
N SER A 721 21.81 -16.86 -32.40
CA SER A 721 22.22 -15.48 -32.05
C SER A 721 21.72 -15.07 -30.67
N GLU A 722 20.45 -15.32 -30.37
CA GLU A 722 19.83 -15.10 -29.04
C GLU A 722 20.65 -15.80 -27.93
N ARG A 723 21.19 -16.99 -28.24
CA ARG A 723 22.07 -17.75 -27.34
C ARG A 723 23.44 -17.10 -27.12
N GLU A 724 23.88 -16.17 -27.97
CA GLU A 724 25.15 -15.45 -27.79
C GLU A 724 24.92 -14.15 -27.02
N GLU A 725 23.87 -13.38 -27.35
CA GLU A 725 23.41 -12.20 -26.57
C GLU A 725 23.10 -12.57 -25.11
N LEU A 726 22.44 -13.72 -24.88
CA LEU A 726 22.19 -14.25 -23.54
C LEU A 726 23.47 -14.53 -22.74
N LYS A 727 24.59 -14.90 -23.39
CA LYS A 727 25.90 -15.06 -22.71
C LYS A 727 26.46 -13.70 -22.30
N LEU A 728 26.24 -12.66 -23.10
CA LEU A 728 26.70 -11.30 -22.79
C LEU A 728 25.95 -10.73 -21.58
N TRP A 729 24.63 -10.90 -21.52
CA TRP A 729 23.83 -10.56 -20.33
C TRP A 729 24.21 -11.40 -19.10
N THR A 730 24.47 -12.69 -19.26
CA THR A 730 24.93 -13.56 -18.16
C THR A 730 26.29 -13.09 -17.62
N LYS A 731 27.24 -12.78 -18.51
CA LYS A 731 28.56 -12.26 -18.13
C LYS A 731 28.46 -10.89 -17.45
N LEU A 732 27.57 -10.00 -17.93
CA LEU A 732 27.29 -8.72 -17.27
C LEU A 732 26.80 -8.90 -15.83
N LEU A 733 25.90 -9.86 -15.59
CA LEU A 733 25.44 -10.21 -14.25
C LEU A 733 26.59 -10.72 -13.37
N GLU A 734 27.41 -11.66 -13.85
CA GLU A 734 28.59 -12.17 -13.12
C GLU A 734 29.56 -11.06 -12.71
N MET A 735 29.81 -10.08 -13.60
CA MET A 735 30.73 -8.97 -13.35
C MET A 735 30.15 -7.94 -12.38
N SER A 736 28.84 -7.64 -12.48
CA SER A 736 28.10 -6.80 -11.52
C SER A 736 28.05 -7.43 -10.13
N GLU A 737 27.77 -8.74 -10.04
CA GLU A 737 27.80 -9.48 -8.78
C GLU A 737 29.20 -9.50 -8.15
N LYS A 738 30.28 -9.61 -8.95
CA LYS A 738 31.66 -9.51 -8.45
C LYS A 738 31.96 -8.12 -7.89
N ASP A 739 31.58 -7.03 -8.56
CA ASP A 739 31.84 -5.68 -8.05
C ASP A 739 31.06 -5.41 -6.75
N ILE A 740 29.81 -5.86 -6.68
CA ILE A 740 29.03 -5.87 -5.43
C ILE A 740 29.69 -6.71 -4.34
N GLN A 741 30.26 -7.88 -4.68
CA GLN A 741 30.94 -8.73 -3.70
C GLN A 741 32.20 -8.05 -3.14
N GLU A 742 32.97 -7.34 -3.98
CA GLU A 742 34.09 -6.51 -3.52
C GLU A 742 33.62 -5.35 -2.63
N ARG A 743 32.54 -4.65 -3.00
CA ARG A 743 31.96 -3.59 -2.18
C ARG A 743 31.49 -4.11 -0.81
N LEU A 744 30.83 -5.28 -0.77
CA LEU A 744 30.39 -5.94 0.46
C LEU A 744 31.57 -6.26 1.38
N VAL A 745 32.63 -6.88 0.86
CA VAL A 745 33.85 -7.19 1.65
C VAL A 745 34.50 -5.89 2.13
N GLY A 746 34.69 -4.90 1.26
CA GLY A 746 35.23 -3.59 1.63
C GLY A 746 34.42 -2.88 2.72
N CYS A 747 33.08 -2.90 2.64
CA CYS A 747 32.20 -2.36 3.67
C CYS A 747 32.36 -3.09 5.02
N SER A 748 32.36 -4.43 5.03
CA SER A 748 32.44 -5.24 6.26
C SER A 748 33.80 -5.11 6.96
N LEU A 749 34.91 -5.11 6.19
CA LEU A 749 36.25 -4.84 6.72
C LEU A 749 36.35 -3.41 7.29
N SER A 750 35.87 -2.41 6.54
CA SER A 750 35.90 -0.98 6.94
C SER A 750 35.02 -0.67 8.17
N ALA A 751 33.89 -1.37 8.33
CA ALA A 751 33.04 -1.27 9.52
C ALA A 751 33.73 -1.86 10.77
N THR A 752 34.38 -3.01 10.62
CA THR A 752 35.10 -3.69 11.70
C THR A 752 36.34 -2.90 12.16
N LEU A 753 37.14 -2.38 11.22
CA LEU A 753 38.31 -1.53 11.51
C LEU A 753 37.98 -0.25 12.28
N LYS A 754 36.75 0.26 12.17
CA LYS A 754 36.28 1.46 12.90
C LYS A 754 35.75 1.13 14.30
N GLY A 755 35.79 -0.15 14.73
CA GLY A 755 35.43 -0.58 16.07
C GLY A 755 33.94 -0.51 16.41
N ASN A 756 33.06 -0.28 15.42
CA ASN A 756 31.63 -0.11 15.66
C ASN A 756 30.92 -1.46 15.93
N TRP A 757 31.24 -2.52 15.17
CA TRP A 757 30.75 -3.89 15.36
C TRP A 757 31.85 -4.90 15.04
N ARG A 758 31.69 -6.14 15.54
CA ARG A 758 32.36 -7.32 14.98
C ARG A 758 31.44 -7.96 13.94
N HIS A 759 31.84 -7.97 12.68
CA HIS A 759 31.20 -8.82 11.69
C HIS A 759 31.73 -10.26 11.84
N ILE A 760 30.82 -11.23 11.71
CA ILE A 760 31.16 -12.67 11.67
C ILE A 760 31.69 -13.01 10.27
N GLY A 761 32.70 -13.88 10.19
CA GLY A 761 33.23 -14.38 8.92
C GLY A 761 34.41 -13.57 8.35
N MET A 762 35.15 -12.89 9.23
CA MET A 762 36.31 -12.08 8.83
C MET A 762 37.41 -12.97 8.22
N ALA A 763 37.62 -14.17 8.75
CA ALA A 763 38.55 -15.15 8.19
C ALA A 763 38.18 -15.53 6.75
N GLN A 764 36.92 -15.88 6.50
CA GLN A 764 36.43 -16.29 5.18
C GLN A 764 36.50 -15.14 4.16
N MET A 765 36.24 -13.89 4.58
CA MET A 765 36.47 -12.71 3.73
C MET A 765 37.95 -12.51 3.36
N ARG A 766 38.89 -12.69 4.31
CA ARG A 766 40.34 -12.59 3.99
C ARG A 766 40.79 -13.72 3.05
N LEU A 767 40.33 -14.96 3.28
CA LEU A 767 40.58 -16.09 2.39
C LEU A 767 40.05 -15.83 0.96
N TRP A 768 38.88 -15.19 0.84
CA TRP A 768 38.34 -14.77 -0.45
C TRP A 768 39.20 -13.71 -1.15
N VAL A 769 39.70 -12.69 -0.42
CA VAL A 769 40.62 -11.69 -0.99
C VAL A 769 41.92 -12.35 -1.46
N ALA A 770 42.55 -13.18 -0.62
CA ALA A 770 43.79 -13.88 -0.97
C ALA A 770 43.63 -14.80 -2.19
N LYS A 771 42.50 -15.51 -2.31
CA LYS A 771 42.17 -16.37 -3.46
C LYS A 771 41.90 -15.59 -4.76
N ASN A 772 41.67 -14.28 -4.68
CA ASN A 772 41.34 -13.42 -5.82
C ASN A 772 42.32 -12.24 -5.97
N ASP A 773 43.55 -12.33 -5.46
CA ASP A 773 44.45 -11.16 -5.37
C ASP A 773 44.72 -10.50 -6.75
N ASP A 774 44.95 -11.27 -7.81
CA ASP A 774 45.12 -10.75 -9.19
C ASP A 774 43.88 -10.01 -9.75
N LYS A 775 42.73 -10.09 -9.07
CA LYS A 775 41.41 -9.67 -9.56
C LYS A 775 40.68 -8.67 -8.66
N VAL A 776 41.17 -8.41 -7.46
CA VAL A 776 40.53 -7.52 -6.46
C VAL A 776 41.26 -6.18 -6.42
N LYS A 777 40.52 -5.08 -6.34
CA LYS A 777 41.11 -3.72 -6.34
C LYS A 777 41.89 -3.44 -5.05
N ASP A 778 42.96 -2.64 -5.16
CA ASP A 778 43.94 -2.40 -4.09
C ASP A 778 43.34 -1.89 -2.77
N TYR A 779 42.21 -1.17 -2.81
CA TYR A 779 41.52 -0.70 -1.61
C TYR A 779 41.08 -1.85 -0.69
N VAL A 780 40.56 -2.94 -1.25
CA VAL A 780 40.14 -4.11 -0.46
C VAL A 780 41.34 -4.93 0.02
N LYS A 781 42.43 -5.01 -0.78
CA LYS A 781 43.70 -5.58 -0.33
C LYS A 781 44.26 -4.84 0.89
N PHE A 782 44.30 -3.51 0.83
CA PHE A 782 44.72 -2.65 1.93
C PHE A 782 43.88 -2.89 3.19
N LEU A 783 42.55 -2.86 3.08
CA LEU A 783 41.64 -3.15 4.20
C LEU A 783 41.86 -4.55 4.80
N SER A 784 42.12 -5.57 3.97
CA SER A 784 42.42 -6.93 4.43
C SER A 784 43.71 -6.95 5.29
N SER A 785 44.77 -6.29 4.82
CA SER A 785 46.06 -6.21 5.54
C SER A 785 45.98 -5.40 6.85
N GLU A 786 45.11 -4.40 6.94
CA GLU A 786 44.86 -3.68 8.20
C GLU A 786 44.00 -4.53 9.16
N ALA A 787 43.01 -5.25 8.63
CA ALA A 787 42.15 -6.13 9.42
C ALA A 787 42.92 -7.31 10.04
N GLU A 788 43.95 -7.82 9.37
CA GLU A 788 44.90 -8.81 9.88
C GLU A 788 45.70 -8.25 11.08
N LYS A 789 46.29 -7.05 10.94
CA LYS A 789 47.03 -6.36 12.02
C LYS A 789 46.18 -6.15 13.28
N THR A 790 44.91 -5.82 13.14
CA THR A 790 44.00 -5.64 14.30
C THR A 790 43.57 -6.94 14.97
N GLU A 791 43.43 -8.05 14.22
CA GLU A 791 42.94 -9.32 14.77
C GLU A 791 43.95 -9.99 15.70
N SER A 792 45.24 -9.70 15.53
CA SER A 792 46.33 -10.07 16.47
C SER A 792 46.13 -9.63 17.94
N ARG A 793 45.10 -8.81 18.21
CA ARG A 793 44.71 -8.31 19.54
C ARG A 793 43.37 -8.87 20.04
N CYS A 794 42.81 -9.87 19.37
CA CYS A 794 41.51 -10.47 19.68
C CYS A 794 41.58 -12.02 19.64
N VAL A 795 40.52 -12.67 20.13
CA VAL A 795 40.32 -14.11 19.91
C VAL A 795 39.99 -14.31 18.43
N ALA A 796 40.80 -15.11 17.74
CA ALA A 796 40.61 -15.40 16.31
C ALA A 796 39.34 -16.22 16.05
N GLU A 797 38.65 -15.93 14.95
CA GLU A 797 37.72 -16.90 14.34
C GLU A 797 38.54 -18.07 13.74
N ALA A 798 38.01 -19.28 13.77
CA ALA A 798 38.70 -20.43 13.18
C ALA A 798 38.69 -20.33 11.65
N GLU A 799 39.86 -20.49 11.02
CA GLU A 799 39.99 -20.54 9.56
C GLU A 799 39.33 -21.80 8.97
N GLU A 800 39.37 -22.92 9.71
CA GLU A 800 38.66 -24.15 9.38
C GLU A 800 37.24 -24.15 9.97
N GLU A 801 36.24 -24.21 9.10
CA GLU A 801 34.83 -24.31 9.49
C GLU A 801 34.43 -25.78 9.71
N CYS A 802 33.42 -26.03 10.55
CA CYS A 802 32.92 -27.38 10.85
C CYS A 802 31.52 -27.61 10.26
N CYS A 803 31.27 -28.82 9.77
CA CYS A 803 29.98 -29.22 9.23
C CYS A 803 28.90 -29.32 10.33
N SER A 804 27.78 -28.63 10.16
CA SER A 804 26.66 -28.64 11.11
C SER A 804 25.98 -30.00 11.32
N PHE A 805 26.23 -31.00 10.44
CA PHE A 805 25.64 -32.34 10.51
C PHE A 805 26.59 -33.41 11.07
N CYS A 806 27.88 -33.36 10.73
CA CYS A 806 28.86 -34.40 11.10
C CYS A 806 30.17 -33.88 11.72
N SER A 807 30.25 -32.58 12.01
CA SER A 807 31.41 -31.89 12.63
C SER A 807 32.75 -32.00 11.88
N ALA A 808 32.81 -32.66 10.72
CA ALA A 808 34.00 -32.71 9.88
C ALA A 808 34.33 -31.34 9.27
N GLY A 809 35.61 -31.10 9.01
CA GLY A 809 36.11 -29.85 8.42
C GLY A 809 35.49 -29.50 7.06
N VAL A 810 35.38 -28.20 6.79
CA VAL A 810 34.76 -27.61 5.60
C VAL A 810 35.70 -26.56 5.01
N PRO A 811 36.35 -26.83 3.86
CA PRO A 811 37.29 -25.88 3.25
C PRO A 811 36.59 -24.69 2.58
N PHE A 812 37.35 -23.61 2.37
CA PHE A 812 36.90 -22.42 1.65
C PHE A 812 37.09 -22.54 0.12
N GLU A 813 36.26 -23.38 -0.51
CA GLU A 813 36.31 -23.63 -1.96
C GLU A 813 35.50 -22.60 -2.77
N ASP A 814 34.30 -22.23 -2.30
CA ASP A 814 33.32 -21.39 -3.00
C ASP A 814 32.61 -20.45 -2.00
N THR A 815 31.97 -19.38 -2.47
CA THR A 815 31.30 -18.36 -1.63
C THR A 815 29.84 -18.66 -1.26
N GLU A 816 29.19 -19.57 -1.96
CA GLU A 816 27.75 -19.87 -1.83
C GLU A 816 27.48 -21.29 -1.34
N ILE A 817 28.32 -22.24 -1.74
CA ILE A 817 28.18 -23.66 -1.42
C ILE A 817 29.48 -24.16 -0.76
N ALA A 818 29.35 -25.09 0.18
CA ALA A 818 30.48 -25.82 0.73
C ALA A 818 30.18 -27.31 0.81
N TYR A 819 31.23 -28.14 0.83
CA TYR A 819 31.13 -29.59 1.03
C TYR A 819 32.03 -29.99 2.19
N CYS A 820 31.52 -30.78 3.13
CA CYS A 820 32.36 -31.28 4.23
C CYS A 820 33.32 -32.38 3.77
N GLN A 821 34.45 -32.51 4.46
CA GLN A 821 35.41 -33.62 4.27
C GLN A 821 34.98 -34.93 4.96
N GLY A 822 33.81 -34.96 5.60
CA GLY A 822 33.21 -36.19 6.16
C GLY A 822 32.75 -37.17 5.07
N ALA A 823 32.60 -38.44 5.45
CA ALA A 823 32.39 -39.57 4.52
C ALA A 823 31.22 -39.38 3.53
N GLU A 824 30.13 -38.75 3.95
CA GLU A 824 28.91 -38.55 3.13
C GLU A 824 28.89 -37.18 2.40
N ARG A 825 29.97 -36.40 2.47
CA ARG A 825 30.20 -35.10 1.78
C ARG A 825 28.96 -34.18 1.70
N HIS A 826 28.32 -33.94 2.85
CA HIS A 826 27.18 -33.03 2.99
C HIS A 826 27.37 -31.71 2.24
N LYS A 827 26.39 -31.35 1.42
CA LYS A 827 26.27 -30.04 0.78
C LYS A 827 25.74 -29.03 1.80
N LEU A 828 26.44 -27.92 1.96
CA LEU A 828 26.11 -26.85 2.90
C LEU A 828 25.93 -25.53 2.14
N ALA A 829 24.98 -24.71 2.57
CA ALA A 829 24.88 -23.32 2.10
C ALA A 829 25.84 -22.42 2.90
N ARG A 830 26.44 -21.44 2.22
CA ARG A 830 27.17 -20.33 2.83
C ARG A 830 26.31 -19.07 2.88
N CYS A 831 26.59 -18.20 3.84
CA CYS A 831 25.90 -16.93 3.98
C CYS A 831 26.44 -15.92 2.97
N ALA A 832 25.55 -15.36 2.15
CA ALA A 832 25.85 -14.36 1.12
C ALA A 832 26.37 -13.00 1.67
N VAL A 833 26.47 -12.84 2.99
CA VAL A 833 27.04 -11.67 3.67
C VAL A 833 28.38 -12.02 4.33
N SER A 834 28.43 -13.02 5.21
CA SER A 834 29.64 -13.39 5.95
C SER A 834 30.54 -14.42 5.24
N MET A 835 30.12 -14.98 4.11
CA MET A 835 30.73 -16.14 3.42
C MET A 835 30.82 -17.43 4.25
N THR A 836 30.54 -17.40 5.56
CA THR A 836 30.57 -18.55 6.46
C THR A 836 29.49 -19.59 6.14
N VAL A 837 29.74 -20.85 6.47
CA VAL A 837 28.74 -21.93 6.51
C VAL A 837 27.52 -21.47 7.33
N CYS A 838 26.32 -21.70 6.80
CA CYS A 838 25.08 -21.34 7.49
C CYS A 838 24.78 -22.29 8.67
N PRO A 839 24.37 -21.77 9.83
CA PRO A 839 23.86 -22.58 10.94
C PRO A 839 22.51 -23.23 10.61
N LEU A 840 22.11 -24.23 11.39
CA LEU A 840 20.81 -24.91 11.29
C LEU A 840 19.62 -24.08 11.83
N SER A 841 19.87 -22.87 12.33
CA SER A 841 18.83 -21.92 12.74
C SER A 841 18.11 -21.31 11.53
N PRO A 842 16.88 -20.78 11.68
CA PRO A 842 16.19 -20.05 10.61
C PRO A 842 17.08 -18.96 9.98
N LEU A 843 17.06 -18.90 8.64
CA LEU A 843 17.88 -18.01 7.82
C LEU A 843 17.01 -17.02 7.03
N TRP A 844 17.58 -15.87 6.68
CA TRP A 844 17.03 -15.00 5.65
C TRP A 844 17.32 -15.59 4.26
N PHE A 845 16.42 -15.36 3.30
CA PHE A 845 16.46 -15.90 1.95
C PHE A 845 16.10 -14.82 0.92
N CYS A 846 16.78 -14.80 -0.23
CA CYS A 846 16.47 -13.88 -1.32
C CYS A 846 15.76 -14.59 -2.48
N VAL A 847 14.48 -14.32 -2.71
CA VAL A 847 13.71 -14.86 -3.87
C VAL A 847 14.21 -14.41 -5.25
N SER A 848 15.16 -13.47 -5.34
CA SER A 848 15.74 -13.03 -6.62
C SER A 848 17.02 -13.75 -7.02
N CYS A 849 17.84 -14.20 -6.07
CA CYS A 849 19.10 -14.90 -6.37
C CYS A 849 19.21 -16.26 -5.66
N ASN A 850 18.19 -16.66 -4.90
CA ASN A 850 18.10 -17.90 -4.12
C ASN A 850 19.22 -18.10 -3.09
N ARG A 851 19.89 -17.01 -2.70
CA ARG A 851 20.98 -17.01 -1.71
C ARG A 851 20.45 -16.88 -0.28
N TRP A 852 21.18 -17.51 0.65
CA TRP A 852 20.90 -17.53 2.08
C TRP A 852 21.72 -16.50 2.85
N VAL A 853 21.15 -15.97 3.93
CA VAL A 853 21.77 -14.94 4.76
C VAL A 853 21.50 -15.23 6.25
N SER A 854 22.54 -15.48 7.03
CA SER A 854 22.47 -15.56 8.50
C SER A 854 22.65 -14.19 9.16
N ASN A 855 23.58 -13.39 8.65
CA ASN A 855 23.98 -12.09 9.18
C ASN A 855 23.60 -10.95 8.22
N LEU A 856 23.06 -9.83 8.71
CA LEU A 856 22.64 -8.72 7.85
C LEU A 856 23.83 -7.89 7.34
N ALA A 857 23.72 -7.39 6.10
CA ALA A 857 24.76 -6.59 5.45
C ALA A 857 24.84 -5.16 6.04
N PRO A 858 26.02 -4.51 6.02
CA PRO A 858 26.15 -3.09 6.39
C PRO A 858 25.24 -2.20 5.53
N VAL A 859 24.51 -1.26 6.15
CA VAL A 859 23.61 -0.32 5.44
C VAL A 859 24.36 0.49 4.38
N THR A 860 25.62 0.84 4.66
CA THR A 860 26.53 1.54 3.76
C THR A 860 26.64 0.90 2.37
N LEU A 861 26.56 -0.42 2.25
CA LEU A 861 26.58 -1.13 0.95
C LEU A 861 25.46 -0.66 0.01
N PHE A 862 24.28 -0.36 0.56
CA PHE A 862 23.10 0.07 -0.20
C PHE A 862 23.07 1.59 -0.47
N LYS A 863 24.04 2.34 0.08
CA LYS A 863 24.20 3.79 -0.07
C LYS A 863 25.51 4.20 -0.78
N LEU A 864 26.29 3.23 -1.29
CA LEU A 864 27.51 3.52 -2.06
C LEU A 864 27.17 4.14 -3.43
N LEU A 865 27.50 5.41 -3.59
CA LEU A 865 27.38 6.14 -4.87
C LEU A 865 28.36 5.65 -5.94
N ARG A 866 29.58 5.22 -5.54
CA ARG A 866 30.61 4.61 -6.40
C ARG A 866 31.42 3.61 -5.61
N TYR A 867 32.30 2.86 -6.27
CA TYR A 867 33.31 2.05 -5.57
C TYR A 867 34.16 2.91 -4.62
N PRO A 868 34.37 2.51 -3.36
CA PRO A 868 35.07 3.32 -2.37
C PRO A 868 36.57 3.47 -2.65
N LEU A 869 37.06 4.71 -2.62
CA LEU A 869 38.49 5.04 -2.78
C LEU A 869 39.25 5.04 -1.44
N PRO A 870 40.57 4.76 -1.45
CA PRO A 870 41.42 4.88 -0.27
C PRO A 870 41.35 6.29 0.36
N GLY A 871 40.80 6.38 1.57
CA GLY A 871 40.73 7.62 2.36
C GLY A 871 39.33 8.14 2.69
N HIS A 872 38.25 7.66 2.05
CA HIS A 872 36.89 8.14 2.36
C HIS A 872 36.46 7.78 3.79
N LYS A 873 36.20 8.80 4.61
CA LYS A 873 35.84 8.66 6.04
C LYS A 873 34.34 8.49 6.31
N ASN A 874 33.49 8.50 5.28
CA ASN A 874 32.03 8.49 5.42
C ASN A 874 31.48 7.11 5.87
N VAL A 875 31.37 6.92 7.18
CA VAL A 875 30.46 5.93 7.81
C VAL A 875 29.87 6.62 9.04
N GLN A 876 28.54 6.73 9.11
CA GLN A 876 27.87 7.32 10.27
C GLN A 876 27.89 6.34 11.45
N LYS A 877 27.80 6.86 12.69
CA LYS A 877 27.75 5.99 13.89
C LYS A 877 26.34 5.45 14.09
N GLY A 878 26.22 4.12 14.19
CA GLY A 878 25.05 3.45 14.77
C GLY A 878 23.93 3.04 13.82
N GLU A 879 24.15 2.99 12.50
CA GLU A 879 23.15 2.50 11.54
C GLU A 879 22.71 1.05 11.84
N ILE A 880 21.40 0.82 11.97
CA ILE A 880 20.81 -0.51 12.21
C ILE A 880 20.81 -1.30 10.88
N ALA A 881 21.36 -2.52 10.88
CA ALA A 881 21.45 -3.34 9.68
C ALA A 881 20.07 -3.73 9.16
N LYS A 882 19.77 -3.35 7.92
CA LYS A 882 18.46 -3.61 7.26
C LYS A 882 18.48 -4.95 6.53
N PRO A 883 17.32 -5.63 6.40
CA PRO A 883 17.18 -6.99 5.88
C PRO A 883 17.26 -7.06 4.34
N PHE A 884 18.22 -6.40 3.71
CA PHE A 884 18.33 -6.33 2.26
C PHE A 884 19.34 -7.35 1.72
N CYS A 885 19.02 -7.96 0.58
CA CYS A 885 19.93 -8.89 -0.07
C CYS A 885 21.14 -8.14 -0.64
N PRO A 886 22.39 -8.49 -0.24
CA PRO A 886 23.58 -7.76 -0.67
C PRO A 886 23.78 -7.73 -2.19
N PHE A 887 23.22 -8.69 -2.93
CA PHE A 887 23.33 -8.82 -4.40
C PHE A 887 22.16 -8.25 -5.21
N CYS A 888 21.06 -7.88 -4.54
CA CYS A 888 19.79 -7.55 -5.20
C CYS A 888 19.11 -6.28 -4.66
N GLY A 889 19.53 -5.75 -3.49
CA GLY A 889 18.92 -4.58 -2.86
C GLY A 889 17.48 -4.77 -2.33
N ILE A 890 16.75 -5.78 -2.81
CA ILE A 890 15.40 -6.12 -2.36
C ILE A 890 15.38 -6.73 -0.95
N LEU A 891 14.18 -6.74 -0.36
CA LEU A 891 13.89 -7.31 0.94
C LEU A 891 14.14 -8.83 0.99
N LEU A 892 14.84 -9.28 2.03
CA LEU A 892 15.01 -10.69 2.37
C LEU A 892 13.77 -11.23 3.08
N GLN A 893 13.45 -12.48 2.77
CA GLN A 893 12.30 -13.23 3.26
C GLN A 893 12.80 -14.40 4.14
N ARG A 894 11.91 -15.29 4.60
CA ARG A 894 12.24 -16.47 5.42
C ARG A 894 11.61 -17.69 4.78
N LEU A 895 12.40 -18.72 4.47
CA LEU A 895 11.82 -19.99 4.06
C LEU A 895 11.25 -20.75 5.28
N GLN A 896 10.09 -21.38 5.12
CA GLN A 896 9.61 -22.47 5.97
C GLN A 896 9.39 -23.72 5.11
N PRO A 897 9.42 -24.93 5.69
CA PRO A 897 9.20 -26.15 4.92
C PRO A 897 7.76 -26.32 4.42
N GLU A 898 7.60 -26.73 3.17
CA GLU A 898 6.30 -26.89 2.50
C GLU A 898 5.40 -27.98 3.14
N PHE A 899 5.97 -28.97 3.85
CA PHE A 899 5.18 -30.03 4.51
C PHE A 899 4.23 -29.52 5.60
N LEU A 900 4.51 -28.36 6.20
CA LEU A 900 3.56 -27.73 7.12
C LEU A 900 2.37 -27.16 6.33
N LEU A 901 2.60 -26.56 5.15
CA LEU A 901 1.68 -25.73 4.37
C LEU A 901 0.55 -26.50 3.64
N SER A 902 0.26 -27.74 4.05
CA SER A 902 -0.87 -28.51 3.54
C SER A 902 -2.22 -27.99 4.06
N THR A 903 -3.12 -27.63 3.14
CA THR A 903 -4.55 -27.41 3.44
C THR A 903 -5.39 -28.69 3.36
N LEU A 904 -4.79 -29.82 2.96
CA LEU A 904 -5.42 -31.14 3.08
C LEU A 904 -5.28 -31.64 4.53
N PRO A 905 -6.35 -32.14 5.16
CA PRO A 905 -6.30 -32.68 6.51
C PRO A 905 -5.51 -34.00 6.55
N VAL A 906 -4.78 -34.19 7.65
CA VAL A 906 -4.10 -35.44 8.06
C VAL A 906 -5.00 -36.20 9.04
#